data_AF-A0A5B0DP49-F1
#
_entry.id   AF-A0A5B0DP49-F1
#
_cell.length_a   1.000
_cell.length_b   1.000
_cell.length_c   1.000
_cell.angle_alpha   90.00
_cell.angle_beta   90.00
_cell.angle_gamma   90.00
#
_symmetry.space_group_name_H-M   'P 1'
#
loop_
_entity.id
_entity.type
_entity.pdbx_description
1 polymer ?
#
loop_
_entity_poly.entity_id
_entity_poly.type
_entity_poly.pdbx_seq_one_letter_code
_entity_poly.pdbx_strand_id
1 'polypeptide(L)'
;MSPRMQFRSPSRQRGAIGLMAALTLGMALVFLLVVVDSGRLYLKKRDLQRVADMAALEASTRGGDCTAGNTATVYATASANRNGFTLPDPNHNLLVACGALTLDANNLRVFGADPSKSEAIRVIASHSVQQSVAGGVGALFGGAPRAATINLTASAVAALPPPQASLTLRSTMLSVDTSKSATLNALFGGLLGGNLNINAAGWNGLVNTNISLLGYLDRLKVDLNLSAAGYNQVLGNTIAVSQLIQTAVNVLDPGGTLGATATIASLQALKVAAGATTVVLGNVLHVEAGSTVTALGTNLKVFDLIEALVQLANKKNGLVATVPINLAGLAQITARIQILEPPQLSAIGNPKHAALAPLGPNRIYVKTAQVRTLLSVDLPILSAIQPLLEAAADLAGPLMSILNDLFDLDLVDLLTCALGAACEIPSIVPLSDTVRLDVALDVASANSYVTAYSCSSATNKSLTTNTSTSLVTLKIGKIDPNTAFGNNTSPPAVVVQPLKVIDIGVKTCRRFLILPVSCDPRIPGVGGGIDIMADTTVAQSANMPHVYSAPPATSLPEINQPPFYYSYSTSNIVSSLTDTLTNIKVNMYGPTGSLVPGLGAVLNTVTTLLVNVINSVLSPLLDTLINTLLLSLGIDLNKVEVGANLSCHSGRATLVI
;
A
#
# COMPACT_ATOMS: atom_id res chain seq x y z
N MET A 1 60.42 107.88 -27.33
CA MET A 1 59.29 108.54 -26.65
C MET A 1 58.00 107.82 -27.06
N SER A 2 57.17 107.41 -26.09
CA SER A 2 55.99 106.54 -26.25
C SER A 2 54.82 107.18 -27.04
N PRO A 3 53.77 106.42 -27.42
CA PRO A 3 52.64 106.27 -26.49
C PRO A 3 51.93 104.89 -26.43
N ARG A 4 51.77 104.44 -25.18
CA ARG A 4 50.58 103.91 -24.47
C ARG A 4 49.73 102.76 -25.04
N MET A 5 49.63 101.72 -24.20
CA MET A 5 48.63 100.64 -24.19
C MET A 5 47.18 101.13 -24.21
N GLN A 6 46.32 100.41 -24.95
CA GLN A 6 44.90 100.29 -24.66
C GLN A 6 44.45 98.84 -24.87
N PHE A 7 44.20 98.13 -23.77
CA PHE A 7 43.48 96.86 -23.77
C PHE A 7 41.98 97.13 -24.02
N ARG A 8 41.44 96.64 -25.13
CA ARG A 8 39.99 96.54 -25.36
C ARG A 8 39.50 95.21 -24.78
N SER A 9 38.56 95.27 -23.84
CA SER A 9 37.90 94.08 -23.29
C SER A 9 36.87 93.51 -24.27
N PRO A 10 36.57 92.19 -24.23
CA PRO A 10 35.48 91.63 -25.02
C PRO A 10 34.13 91.94 -24.37
N SER A 11 33.17 92.37 -25.19
CA SER A 11 31.77 92.62 -24.85
C SER A 11 31.08 91.37 -24.28
N ARG A 12 30.39 91.55 -23.15
CA ARG A 12 29.60 90.51 -22.46
C ARG A 12 28.35 90.12 -23.26
N GLN A 13 28.25 88.87 -23.69
CA GLN A 13 26.97 88.17 -23.86
C GLN A 13 26.77 87.25 -22.64
N ARG A 14 26.02 87.70 -21.63
CA ARG A 14 25.64 86.88 -20.47
C ARG A 14 24.28 87.32 -19.94
N GLY A 15 23.21 86.87 -20.61
CA GLY A 15 21.82 87.04 -20.14
C GLY A 15 21.00 85.77 -20.32
N ALA A 16 20.96 85.23 -21.55
CA ALA A 16 20.20 84.02 -21.88
C ALA A 16 20.73 82.75 -21.20
N ILE A 17 22.06 82.63 -21.02
CA ILE A 17 22.67 81.46 -20.35
C ILE A 17 22.30 81.40 -18.87
N GLY A 18 22.15 82.56 -18.21
CA GLY A 18 21.71 82.63 -16.81
C GLY A 18 20.26 82.19 -16.63
N LEU A 19 19.38 82.57 -17.55
CA LEU A 19 17.97 82.14 -17.55
C LEU A 19 17.83 80.64 -17.84
N MET A 20 18.55 80.12 -18.84
CA MET A 20 18.54 78.68 -19.14
C MET A 20 19.15 77.86 -17.99
N ALA A 21 20.20 78.35 -17.33
CA ALA A 21 20.78 77.69 -16.15
C ALA A 21 19.84 77.71 -14.94
N ALA A 22 19.11 78.81 -14.71
CA ALA A 22 18.12 78.89 -13.64
C ALA A 22 16.94 77.93 -13.91
N LEU A 23 16.50 77.81 -15.16
CA LEU A 23 15.40 76.93 -15.56
C LEU A 23 15.80 75.45 -15.41
N THR A 24 17.00 75.06 -15.87
CA THR A 24 17.49 73.68 -15.71
C THR A 24 17.74 73.31 -14.25
N LEU A 25 18.26 74.23 -13.45
CA LEU A 25 18.43 74.02 -12.00
C LEU A 25 17.08 73.91 -11.29
N GLY A 26 16.11 74.76 -11.65
CA GLY A 26 14.73 74.67 -11.16
C GLY A 26 14.07 73.33 -11.51
N MET A 27 14.23 72.87 -12.74
CA MET A 27 13.73 71.57 -13.20
C MET A 27 14.40 70.41 -12.44
N ALA A 28 15.72 70.49 -12.23
CA ALA A 28 16.46 69.49 -11.47
C ALA A 28 15.99 69.40 -10.01
N LEU A 29 15.69 70.54 -9.37
CA LEU A 29 15.14 70.57 -8.01
C LEU A 29 13.74 69.94 -7.95
N VAL A 30 12.88 70.18 -8.94
CA VAL A 30 11.55 69.55 -9.00
C VAL A 30 11.67 68.03 -9.14
N PHE A 31 12.55 67.53 -10.00
CA PHE A 31 12.78 66.09 -10.14
C PHE A 31 13.33 65.47 -8.86
N LEU A 32 14.28 66.13 -8.18
CA LEU A 32 14.78 65.66 -6.88
C LEU A 32 13.67 65.58 -5.84
N LEU A 33 12.77 66.57 -5.81
CA LEU A 33 11.63 66.59 -4.90
C LEU A 33 10.70 65.39 -5.17
N VAL A 34 10.37 65.11 -6.44
CA VAL A 34 9.55 63.95 -6.83
C VAL A 34 10.22 62.63 -6.44
N VAL A 35 11.55 62.50 -6.65
CA VAL A 35 12.30 61.29 -6.28
C VAL A 35 12.32 61.07 -4.76
N VAL A 36 12.62 62.11 -3.98
CA VAL A 36 12.65 62.00 -2.51
C VAL A 36 11.28 61.64 -1.97
N ASP A 37 10.22 62.21 -2.53
CA ASP A 37 8.88 61.96 -2.07
C ASP A 37 8.34 60.57 -2.44
N SER A 38 8.52 60.16 -3.70
CA SER A 38 8.18 58.80 -4.14
C SER A 38 8.96 57.76 -3.33
N GLY A 39 10.22 58.05 -3.01
CA GLY A 39 11.05 57.26 -2.10
C GLY A 39 10.45 57.16 -0.68
N ARG A 40 9.99 58.27 -0.11
CA ARG A 40 9.31 58.29 1.21
C ARG A 40 8.05 57.44 1.21
N LEU A 41 7.18 57.60 0.21
CA LEU A 41 5.93 56.84 0.10
C LEU A 41 6.20 55.34 -0.12
N TYR A 42 7.20 55.01 -0.94
CA TYR A 42 7.62 53.63 -1.16
C TYR A 42 8.14 52.98 0.12
N LEU A 43 8.97 53.68 0.91
CA LEU A 43 9.43 53.19 2.21
C LEU A 43 8.27 52.97 3.18
N LYS A 44 7.31 53.92 3.24
CA LYS A 44 6.10 53.75 4.07
C LYS A 44 5.24 52.56 3.62
N LYS A 45 5.09 52.33 2.32
CA LYS A 45 4.38 51.16 1.80
C LYS A 45 5.11 49.85 2.16
N ARG A 46 6.44 49.81 2.04
CA ARG A 46 7.26 48.65 2.40
C ARG A 46 7.19 48.33 3.89
N ASP A 47 7.18 49.35 4.76
CA ASP A 47 6.99 49.18 6.20
C ASP A 47 5.60 48.59 6.52
N LEU A 48 4.55 49.06 5.85
CA LEU A 48 3.19 48.51 6.01
C LEU A 48 3.09 47.07 5.52
N GLN A 49 3.72 46.74 4.40
CA GLN A 49 3.77 45.37 3.89
C GLN A 49 4.47 44.45 4.89
N ARG A 50 5.60 44.87 5.45
CA ARG A 50 6.31 44.09 6.50
C ARG A 50 5.41 43.81 7.71
N VAL A 51 4.63 44.80 8.16
CA VAL A 51 3.70 44.63 9.29
C VAL A 51 2.57 43.67 8.91
N ALA A 52 1.98 43.81 7.73
CA ALA A 52 0.92 42.93 7.25
C ALA A 52 1.41 41.47 7.12
N ASP A 53 2.59 41.26 6.53
CA ASP A 53 3.21 39.94 6.35
C ASP A 53 3.47 39.24 7.69
N MET A 54 4.08 39.96 8.65
CA MET A 54 4.38 39.40 9.98
C MET A 54 3.10 39.11 10.77
N ALA A 55 2.11 40.00 10.71
CA ALA A 55 0.83 39.83 11.38
C ALA A 55 0.04 38.64 10.79
N ALA A 56 0.02 38.48 9.46
CA ALA A 56 -0.64 37.36 8.80
C ALA A 56 0.05 36.03 9.13
N LEU A 57 1.38 35.97 9.06
CA LEU A 57 2.15 34.77 9.40
C LEU A 57 1.99 34.39 10.88
N GLU A 58 1.97 35.35 11.79
CA GLU A 58 1.80 35.05 13.20
C GLU A 58 0.39 34.58 13.54
N ALA A 59 -0.64 35.26 13.01
CA ALA A 59 -2.03 34.86 13.22
C ALA A 59 -2.28 33.44 12.70
N SER A 60 -1.71 33.09 11.54
CA SER A 60 -1.84 31.75 10.95
C SER A 60 -0.99 30.71 11.68
N THR A 61 0.26 30.98 12.05
CA THR A 61 1.10 30.04 12.81
C THR A 61 0.57 29.71 14.20
N ARG A 62 -0.15 30.64 14.82
CA ARG A 62 -0.81 30.41 16.12
C ARG A 62 -2.19 29.76 16.00
N GLY A 63 -2.65 29.45 14.79
CA GLY A 63 -3.96 28.84 14.55
C GLY A 63 -5.12 29.75 14.90
N GLY A 64 -5.00 31.05 14.62
CA GLY A 64 -6.06 32.02 14.89
C GLY A 64 -7.36 31.71 14.15
N ASP A 65 -8.48 31.87 14.83
CA ASP A 65 -9.83 31.73 14.30
C ASP A 65 -10.58 33.08 14.23
N CYS A 66 -11.58 33.16 13.34
CA CYS A 66 -12.50 34.30 13.23
C CYS A 66 -13.91 33.94 13.73
N THR A 67 -14.04 32.85 14.48
CA THR A 67 -15.26 32.40 15.15
C THR A 67 -15.37 33.04 16.54
N ALA A 68 -16.26 32.56 17.40
CA ALA A 68 -16.49 33.12 18.73
C ALA A 68 -15.19 33.19 19.55
N GLY A 69 -14.61 34.39 19.64
CA GLY A 69 -13.31 34.64 20.28
C GLY A 69 -12.35 35.49 19.44
N ASN A 70 -12.54 35.55 18.11
CA ASN A 70 -11.76 36.35 17.16
C ASN A 70 -10.24 36.29 17.42
N THR A 71 -9.70 35.12 17.76
CA THR A 71 -8.30 34.98 18.18
C THR A 71 -7.32 35.39 17.08
N ALA A 72 -7.71 35.24 15.80
CA ALA A 72 -6.95 35.75 14.66
C ALA A 72 -6.71 37.27 14.74
N THR A 73 -7.72 38.05 15.14
CA THR A 73 -7.57 39.51 15.32
C THR A 73 -6.65 39.84 16.49
N VAL A 74 -6.73 39.07 17.59
CA VAL A 74 -5.90 39.27 18.78
C VAL A 74 -4.43 38.97 18.47
N TYR A 75 -4.14 37.87 17.77
CA TYR A 75 -2.76 37.52 17.40
C TYR A 75 -2.18 38.51 16.38
N ALA A 76 -2.95 38.92 15.37
CA ALA A 76 -2.52 39.89 14.38
C ALA A 76 -2.23 41.27 15.01
N THR A 77 -3.11 41.75 15.89
CA THR A 77 -2.93 43.04 16.60
C THR A 77 -1.75 43.00 17.57
N ALA A 78 -1.56 41.90 18.30
CA ALA A 78 -0.39 41.72 19.16
C ALA A 78 0.92 41.68 18.36
N SER A 79 0.93 41.05 17.19
CA SER A 79 2.07 41.05 16.27
C SER A 79 2.37 42.43 15.71
N ALA A 80 1.32 43.15 15.27
CA ALA A 80 1.44 44.51 14.75
C ALA A 80 2.02 45.47 15.80
N ASN A 81 1.52 45.41 17.04
CA ASN A 81 2.04 46.20 18.17
C ASN A 81 3.53 45.97 18.42
N ARG A 82 4.01 44.72 18.33
CA ARG A 82 5.45 44.41 18.50
C ARG A 82 6.31 44.87 17.33
N ASN A 83 5.74 45.04 16.16
CA ASN A 83 6.43 45.53 14.96
C ASN A 83 6.30 47.05 14.78
N GLY A 84 5.95 47.78 15.84
CA GLY A 84 5.89 49.26 15.82
C GLY A 84 4.62 49.84 15.21
N PHE A 85 3.58 49.03 15.02
CA PHE A 85 2.26 49.45 14.55
C PHE A 85 1.28 49.43 15.73
N THR A 86 1.24 50.53 16.48
CA THR A 86 0.45 50.65 17.72
C THR A 86 -1.04 50.77 17.44
N LEU A 87 -1.84 49.90 18.04
CA LEU A 87 -3.29 49.87 17.96
C LEU A 87 -3.90 49.91 19.37
N PRO A 88 -4.98 50.69 19.61
CA PRO A 88 -5.71 51.53 18.65
C PRO A 88 -5.06 52.90 18.41
N ASP A 89 -5.05 53.37 17.16
CA ASP A 89 -4.58 54.71 16.75
C ASP A 89 -5.48 55.22 15.61
N PRO A 90 -5.95 56.48 15.63
CA PRO A 90 -6.80 57.04 14.57
C PRO A 90 -6.17 57.02 13.16
N ASN A 91 -4.83 56.98 13.03
CA ASN A 91 -4.15 56.94 11.75
C ASN A 91 -3.81 55.53 11.27
N HIS A 92 -3.96 54.51 12.13
CA HIS A 92 -3.58 53.14 11.85
C HIS A 92 -4.79 52.21 12.01
N ASN A 93 -5.12 51.47 10.96
CA ASN A 93 -6.22 50.51 11.01
C ASN A 93 -5.78 49.15 10.46
N LEU A 94 -6.20 48.08 11.15
CA LEU A 94 -5.84 46.69 10.85
C LEU A 94 -7.12 45.87 10.73
N LEU A 95 -7.39 45.36 9.52
CA LEU A 95 -8.54 44.49 9.26
C LEU A 95 -8.05 43.06 9.03
N VAL A 96 -8.59 42.11 9.80
CA VAL A 96 -8.27 40.68 9.68
C VAL A 96 -9.51 39.93 9.22
N ALA A 97 -9.34 39.07 8.21
CA ALA A 97 -10.40 38.19 7.71
C ALA A 97 -9.88 36.76 7.58
N CYS A 98 -10.66 35.79 8.04
CA CYS A 98 -10.39 34.37 7.81
C CYS A 98 -11.14 33.86 6.57
N GLY A 99 -10.64 32.79 6.00
CA GLY A 99 -11.22 32.17 4.82
C GLY A 99 -10.40 30.99 4.33
N ALA A 100 -10.55 30.70 3.03
CA ALA A 100 -9.82 29.66 2.35
C ALA A 100 -9.23 30.18 1.03
N LEU A 101 -8.19 29.50 0.54
CA LEU A 101 -7.68 29.76 -0.80
C LEU A 101 -8.56 29.05 -1.82
N THR A 102 -9.05 29.80 -2.79
CA THR A 102 -9.80 29.29 -3.92
C THR A 102 -9.02 29.55 -5.21
N LEU A 103 -9.26 28.76 -6.24
CA LEU A 103 -8.70 29.00 -7.56
C LEU A 103 -9.74 29.76 -8.38
N ASP A 104 -9.33 30.87 -8.97
CA ASP A 104 -10.14 31.60 -9.95
C ASP A 104 -10.20 30.83 -11.29
N ALA A 105 -11.05 31.24 -12.23
CA ALA A 105 -11.18 30.66 -13.57
C ALA A 105 -9.85 30.57 -14.35
N ASN A 106 -8.86 31.40 -13.99
CA ASN A 106 -7.51 31.41 -14.55
C ASN A 106 -6.50 30.54 -13.77
N ASN A 107 -6.95 29.67 -12.85
CA ASN A 107 -6.12 28.85 -11.95
C ASN A 107 -5.18 29.67 -11.03
N LEU A 108 -5.51 30.93 -10.77
CA LEU A 108 -4.77 31.79 -9.84
C LEU A 108 -5.36 31.65 -8.44
N ARG A 109 -4.49 31.62 -7.43
CA ARG A 109 -4.90 31.56 -6.02
C ARG A 109 -5.50 32.91 -5.61
N VAL A 110 -6.75 32.89 -5.19
CA VAL A 110 -7.48 34.05 -4.66
C VAL A 110 -8.05 33.74 -3.28
N PHE A 111 -8.06 34.75 -2.41
CA PHE A 111 -8.60 34.61 -1.07
C PHE A 111 -10.13 34.72 -1.08
N GLY A 112 -10.80 33.64 -0.69
CA GLY A 112 -12.25 33.62 -0.43
C GLY A 112 -12.51 33.82 1.05
N ALA A 113 -13.14 34.94 1.43
CA ALA A 113 -13.47 35.22 2.82
C ALA A 113 -14.59 34.30 3.31
N ASP A 114 -14.34 33.57 4.40
CA ASP A 114 -15.31 32.66 5.02
C ASP A 114 -14.98 32.56 6.52
N PRO A 115 -15.80 33.14 7.42
CA PRO A 115 -15.51 33.19 8.85
C PRO A 115 -15.55 31.80 9.51
N SER A 116 -16.11 30.79 8.85
CA SER A 116 -16.17 29.41 9.34
C SER A 116 -14.89 28.60 9.05
N LYS A 117 -13.98 29.13 8.24
CA LYS A 117 -12.73 28.46 7.83
C LYS A 117 -11.52 29.29 8.24
N SER A 118 -10.54 28.67 8.89
CA SER A 118 -9.27 29.27 9.30
C SER A 118 -8.07 28.79 8.46
N GLU A 119 -8.33 28.25 7.27
CA GLU A 119 -7.29 27.72 6.37
C GLU A 119 -6.34 28.82 5.87
N ALA A 120 -6.87 30.04 5.65
CA ALA A 120 -6.12 31.23 5.28
C ALA A 120 -6.58 32.46 6.09
N ILE A 121 -5.64 33.32 6.45
CA ILE A 121 -5.88 34.58 7.16
C ILE A 121 -5.32 35.72 6.32
N ARG A 122 -6.20 36.64 5.94
CA ARG A 122 -5.86 37.89 5.28
C ARG A 122 -5.79 39.01 6.30
N VAL A 123 -4.67 39.73 6.29
CA VAL A 123 -4.48 40.95 7.08
C VAL A 123 -4.31 42.13 6.14
N ILE A 124 -5.09 43.19 6.37
CA ILE A 124 -5.01 44.45 5.64
C ILE A 124 -4.61 45.52 6.64
N ALA A 125 -3.38 46.02 6.50
CA ALA A 125 -2.87 47.14 7.28
C ALA A 125 -3.06 48.43 6.48
N SER A 126 -3.60 49.46 7.13
CA SER A 126 -3.84 50.76 6.54
C SER A 126 -3.27 51.86 7.42
N HIS A 127 -2.65 52.86 6.79
CA HIS A 127 -2.06 54.00 7.48
C HIS A 127 -2.30 55.28 6.70
N SER A 128 -2.93 56.25 7.34
CA SER A 128 -3.13 57.59 6.77
C SER A 128 -1.90 58.45 7.02
N VAL A 129 -1.13 58.71 5.96
CA VAL A 129 0.02 59.62 6.01
C VAL A 129 -0.35 60.97 5.43
N GLN A 130 0.24 62.04 5.95
CA GLN A 130 0.13 63.34 5.32
C GLN A 130 0.77 63.32 3.94
N GLN A 131 0.11 63.97 2.98
CA GLN A 131 0.59 64.07 1.61
C GLN A 131 2.00 64.65 1.52
N SER A 132 2.63 64.31 0.40
CA SER A 132 3.91 64.82 -0.07
C SER A 132 4.08 66.35 -0.04
N VAL A 133 5.33 66.81 0.08
CA VAL A 133 5.75 68.19 -0.27
C VAL A 133 5.43 68.53 -1.74
N ALA A 134 5.54 67.57 -2.66
CA ALA A 134 5.17 67.68 -4.09
C ALA A 134 3.66 67.89 -4.27
N GLY A 135 2.84 67.18 -3.48
CA GLY A 135 1.40 67.38 -3.42
C GLY A 135 1.04 68.77 -2.88
N GLY A 136 1.78 69.26 -1.89
CA GLY A 136 1.66 70.62 -1.37
C GLY A 136 2.10 71.72 -2.35
N VAL A 137 3.01 71.44 -3.29
CA VAL A 137 3.35 72.31 -4.43
C VAL A 137 2.28 72.22 -5.52
N GLY A 138 1.73 71.03 -5.79
CA GLY A 138 0.55 70.85 -6.65
C GLY A 138 -0.67 71.61 -6.14
N ALA A 139 -0.81 71.77 -4.82
CA ALA A 139 -1.84 72.61 -4.19
C ALA A 139 -1.75 74.10 -4.60
N LEU A 140 -0.56 74.58 -4.98
CA LEU A 140 -0.36 75.94 -5.51
C LEU A 140 -0.89 76.09 -6.95
N PHE A 141 -1.11 74.98 -7.65
CA PHE A 141 -1.59 74.91 -9.03
C PHE A 141 -3.01 74.29 -9.13
N GLY A 142 -3.79 74.32 -8.03
CA GLY A 142 -5.17 73.82 -8.01
C GLY A 142 -5.35 72.35 -7.56
N GLY A 143 -4.29 71.71 -7.06
CA GLY A 143 -4.34 70.37 -6.47
C GLY A 143 -4.89 70.33 -5.03
N ALA A 144 -4.90 69.14 -4.42
CA ALA A 144 -5.43 68.91 -3.08
C ALA A 144 -4.72 69.78 -2.00
N PRO A 145 -5.46 70.30 -0.99
CA PRO A 145 -4.93 71.25 0.00
C PRO A 145 -3.76 70.67 0.79
N ARG A 146 -2.84 71.53 1.27
CA ARG A 146 -1.56 71.18 1.93
C ARG A 146 -1.64 70.17 3.09
N ALA A 147 -2.83 69.88 3.63
CA ALA A 147 -3.08 68.95 4.72
C ALA A 147 -3.87 67.69 4.33
N ALA A 148 -4.04 67.38 3.03
CA ALA A 148 -4.75 66.16 2.64
C ALA A 148 -3.96 64.90 3.03
N THR A 149 -4.67 63.88 3.50
CA THR A 149 -4.11 62.59 3.88
C THR A 149 -4.25 61.59 2.73
N ILE A 150 -3.24 60.76 2.53
CA ILE A 150 -3.27 59.63 1.60
C ILE A 150 -3.35 58.36 2.44
N ASN A 151 -4.35 57.52 2.18
CA ASN A 151 -4.46 56.23 2.83
C ASN A 151 -3.60 55.20 2.08
N LEU A 152 -2.53 54.72 2.74
CA LEU A 152 -1.70 53.65 2.23
C LEU A 152 -2.22 52.32 2.78
N THR A 153 -2.44 51.35 1.89
CA THR A 153 -2.91 50.00 2.26
C THR A 153 -1.91 48.94 1.83
N ALA A 154 -1.66 47.98 2.70
CA ALA A 154 -0.92 46.76 2.42
C ALA A 154 -1.78 45.54 2.81
N SER A 155 -1.76 44.51 1.99
CA SER A 155 -2.46 43.26 2.26
C SER A 155 -1.49 42.10 2.18
N ALA A 156 -1.63 41.16 3.11
CA ALA A 156 -0.91 39.90 3.11
C ALA A 156 -1.89 38.78 3.41
N VAL A 157 -1.75 37.65 2.71
CA VAL A 157 -2.50 36.43 3.01
C VAL A 157 -1.50 35.36 3.41
N ALA A 158 -1.68 34.83 4.62
CA ALA A 158 -0.94 33.66 5.08
C ALA A 158 -1.90 32.47 5.18
N ALA A 159 -1.45 31.31 4.74
CA ALA A 159 -2.20 30.06 4.89
C ALA A 159 -1.35 29.01 5.58
N LEU A 160 -2.05 28.12 6.28
CA LEU A 160 -1.47 26.91 6.82
C LEU A 160 -1.38 25.85 5.71
N PRO A 161 -0.33 25.01 5.72
CA PRO A 161 -0.29 23.84 4.85
C PRO A 161 -1.54 22.98 5.06
N PRO A 162 -2.08 22.34 4.00
CA PRO A 162 -3.23 21.48 4.11
C PRO A 162 -2.94 20.31 5.07
N PRO A 163 -3.99 19.72 5.69
CA PRO A 163 -3.80 18.57 6.55
C PRO A 163 -3.22 17.41 5.74
N GLN A 164 -2.36 16.61 6.38
CA GLN A 164 -1.78 15.40 5.81
C GLN A 164 -2.02 14.23 6.75
N ALA A 165 -2.49 13.12 6.19
CA ALA A 165 -2.63 11.87 6.91
C ALA A 165 -1.73 10.83 6.26
N SER A 166 -1.16 9.95 7.08
CA SER A 166 -0.45 8.77 6.61
C SER A 166 -1.08 7.53 7.20
N LEU A 167 -1.27 6.53 6.35
CA LEU A 167 -1.68 5.20 6.74
C LEU A 167 -0.53 4.26 6.43
N THR A 168 -0.17 3.42 7.40
CA THR A 168 0.89 2.43 7.28
C THR A 168 0.31 1.09 7.67
N LEU A 169 0.56 0.06 6.87
CA LEU A 169 0.10 -1.28 7.16
C LEU A 169 1.31 -2.18 7.43
N ARG A 170 1.22 -2.94 8.52
CA ARG A 170 2.22 -3.91 8.93
C ARG A 170 1.53 -5.22 9.30
N SER A 171 1.79 -6.26 8.53
CA SER A 171 1.69 -7.64 9.02
C SER A 171 2.90 -7.89 9.94
N THR A 172 2.72 -8.65 11.02
CA THR A 172 3.64 -8.69 12.18
C THR A 172 5.10 -9.08 11.89
N MET A 173 5.90 -9.08 12.96
CA MET A 173 7.32 -9.44 13.01
C MET A 173 7.66 -10.62 12.11
N LEU A 174 8.25 -10.30 10.97
CA LEU A 174 8.89 -11.21 10.05
C LEU A 174 9.84 -12.14 10.82
N SER A 175 9.40 -13.37 11.06
CA SER A 175 10.23 -14.41 11.68
C SER A 175 10.83 -15.24 10.55
N VAL A 176 12.00 -14.79 10.06
CA VAL A 176 12.74 -15.55 9.06
C VAL A 176 13.51 -16.66 9.75
N ASP A 177 13.12 -17.89 9.47
CA ASP A 177 13.89 -19.05 9.88
C ASP A 177 15.12 -19.19 8.97
N THR A 178 16.24 -18.60 9.40
CA THR A 178 17.52 -18.64 8.66
C THR A 178 18.08 -20.05 8.48
N SER A 179 17.60 -21.04 9.24
CA SER A 179 17.97 -22.45 9.06
C SER A 179 17.44 -23.03 7.74
N LYS A 180 16.40 -22.42 7.16
CA LYS A 180 15.78 -22.80 5.89
C LYS A 180 16.27 -21.97 4.71
N SER A 181 17.55 -21.61 4.70
CA SER A 181 18.18 -20.79 3.64
C SER A 181 17.95 -21.33 2.21
N ALA A 182 17.86 -22.65 2.02
CA ALA A 182 17.59 -23.26 0.71
C ALA A 182 16.18 -22.94 0.17
N THR A 183 15.15 -22.92 1.01
CA THR A 183 13.78 -22.57 0.56
C THR A 183 13.65 -21.09 0.29
N LEU A 184 14.30 -20.23 1.10
CA LEU A 184 14.39 -18.79 0.85
C LEU A 184 15.10 -18.49 -0.47
N ASN A 185 16.20 -19.19 -0.75
CA ASN A 185 16.92 -19.06 -2.01
C ASN A 185 16.06 -19.43 -3.23
N ALA A 186 15.33 -20.54 -3.15
CA ALA A 186 14.41 -20.97 -4.21
C ALA A 186 13.25 -19.98 -4.40
N LEU A 187 12.70 -19.45 -3.30
CA LEU A 187 11.60 -18.49 -3.32
C LEU A 187 12.04 -17.14 -3.92
N PHE A 188 13.01 -16.48 -3.30
CA PHE A 188 13.47 -15.15 -3.73
C PHE A 188 14.17 -15.19 -5.10
N GLY A 189 14.95 -16.25 -5.37
CA GLY A 189 15.53 -16.48 -6.69
C GLY A 189 14.46 -16.68 -7.75
N GLY A 190 13.48 -17.55 -7.50
CA GLY A 190 12.38 -17.82 -8.42
C GLY A 190 11.49 -16.61 -8.69
N LEU A 191 11.21 -15.80 -7.67
CA LEU A 191 10.40 -14.58 -7.83
C LEU A 191 11.12 -13.49 -8.64
N LEU A 192 12.46 -13.42 -8.52
CA LEU A 192 13.31 -12.51 -9.30
C LEU A 192 13.66 -13.04 -10.70
N GLY A 193 13.55 -14.36 -10.92
CA GLY A 193 13.87 -15.02 -12.19
C GLY A 193 15.31 -15.50 -12.33
N GLY A 194 16.05 -15.61 -11.21
CA GLY A 194 17.44 -16.03 -11.18
C GLY A 194 17.72 -17.12 -10.15
N ASN A 195 18.95 -17.62 -10.14
CA ASN A 195 19.39 -18.55 -9.10
C ASN A 195 20.06 -17.77 -7.97
N LEU A 196 19.64 -18.03 -6.74
CA LEU A 196 20.17 -17.39 -5.54
C LEU A 196 20.89 -18.44 -4.69
N ASN A 197 22.07 -18.11 -4.18
CA ASN A 197 22.79 -18.96 -3.24
C ASN A 197 23.32 -18.11 -2.08
N ILE A 198 22.46 -17.90 -1.09
CA ILE A 198 22.77 -17.21 0.15
C ILE A 198 22.73 -18.21 1.30
N ASN A 199 23.76 -18.17 2.16
CA ASN A 199 23.81 -19.01 3.35
C ASN A 199 23.01 -18.40 4.52
N ALA A 200 22.80 -19.17 5.59
CA ALA A 200 22.08 -18.71 6.78
C ALA A 200 22.67 -17.40 7.37
N ALA A 201 23.99 -17.24 7.35
CA ALA A 201 24.67 -16.03 7.83
C ALA A 201 24.37 -14.78 6.99
N GLY A 202 24.24 -14.93 5.68
CA GLY A 202 23.86 -13.86 4.76
C GLY A 202 22.43 -13.39 4.98
N TRP A 203 21.49 -14.33 5.10
CA TRP A 203 20.09 -14.03 5.46
C TRP A 203 19.99 -13.37 6.84
N ASN A 204 20.72 -13.89 7.84
CA ASN A 204 20.78 -13.28 9.17
C ASN A 204 21.37 -11.86 9.14
N GLY A 205 22.34 -11.62 8.26
CA GLY A 205 22.88 -10.29 7.99
C GLY A 205 21.82 -9.33 7.45
N LEU A 206 21.02 -9.75 6.47
CA LEU A 206 19.95 -8.92 5.88
C LEU A 206 18.84 -8.58 6.88
N VAL A 207 18.45 -9.53 7.73
CA VAL A 207 17.38 -9.35 8.74
C VAL A 207 17.83 -8.43 9.87
N ASN A 208 19.09 -8.51 10.30
CA ASN A 208 19.59 -7.71 11.43
C ASN A 208 20.11 -6.33 11.03
N THR A 209 20.34 -6.07 9.73
CA THR A 209 20.87 -4.80 9.26
C THR A 209 19.76 -3.76 9.07
N ASN A 210 19.95 -2.56 9.63
CA ASN A 210 19.06 -1.42 9.43
C ASN A 210 19.62 -0.49 8.35
N ILE A 211 18.73 0.11 7.55
CA ILE A 211 19.05 1.15 6.57
C ILE A 211 18.16 2.37 6.80
N SER A 212 18.75 3.57 6.72
CA SER A 212 17.98 4.82 6.78
C SER A 212 17.30 5.06 5.44
N LEU A 213 15.96 5.13 5.43
CA LEU A 213 15.20 5.36 4.20
C LEU A 213 15.53 6.71 3.56
N LEU A 214 15.72 7.75 4.38
CA LEU A 214 16.10 9.08 3.90
C LEU A 214 17.49 9.04 3.23
N GLY A 215 18.47 8.42 3.87
CA GLY A 215 19.81 8.24 3.30
C GLY A 215 19.79 7.40 2.02
N TYR A 216 18.92 6.37 1.97
CA TYR A 216 18.71 5.56 0.78
C TYR A 216 18.14 6.36 -0.39
N LEU A 217 17.08 7.15 -0.16
CA LEU A 217 16.47 7.97 -1.21
C LEU A 217 17.40 9.08 -1.70
N ASP A 218 18.18 9.70 -0.82
CA ASP A 218 19.15 10.72 -1.22
C ASP A 218 20.30 10.11 -2.02
N ARG A 219 20.79 8.92 -1.64
CA ARG A 219 21.78 8.20 -2.43
C ARG A 219 21.21 7.74 -3.78
N LEU A 220 19.94 7.31 -3.82
CA LEU A 220 19.26 6.88 -5.04
C LEU A 220 19.17 8.01 -6.06
N LYS A 221 18.88 9.24 -5.64
CA LYS A 221 18.87 10.40 -6.54
C LYS A 221 20.22 10.63 -7.21
N VAL A 222 21.29 10.50 -6.43
CA VAL A 222 22.67 10.65 -6.92
C VAL A 222 23.00 9.52 -7.89
N ASP A 223 22.69 8.28 -7.53
CA ASP A 223 22.96 7.10 -8.38
C ASP A 223 22.16 7.12 -9.69
N LEU A 224 20.95 7.73 -9.70
CA LEU A 224 20.10 7.89 -10.89
C LEU A 224 20.36 9.18 -11.68
N ASN A 225 21.31 10.03 -11.26
CA ASN A 225 21.60 11.33 -11.88
C ASN A 225 20.37 12.24 -12.06
N LEU A 226 19.38 12.13 -11.15
CA LEU A 226 18.18 12.96 -11.22
C LEU A 226 18.51 14.34 -10.67
N SER A 227 18.37 15.38 -11.50
CA SER A 227 18.43 16.79 -11.09
C SER A 227 17.47 17.02 -9.91
N ALA A 228 17.76 17.99 -9.03
CA ALA A 228 17.12 18.25 -7.73
C ALA A 228 15.57 18.47 -7.69
N ALA A 229 14.84 18.14 -8.76
CA ALA A 229 13.40 18.22 -8.90
C ALA A 229 12.65 17.01 -8.28
N GLY A 230 12.64 16.94 -6.94
CA GLY A 230 11.60 16.27 -6.15
C GLY A 230 11.55 14.72 -6.12
N TYR A 231 11.13 14.17 -4.99
CA TYR A 231 10.99 12.72 -4.75
C TYR A 231 9.90 12.05 -5.60
N ASN A 232 8.93 12.81 -6.12
CA ASN A 232 7.83 12.29 -6.94
C ASN A 232 8.32 11.75 -8.29
N GLN A 233 9.41 12.31 -8.84
CA GLN A 233 10.04 11.77 -10.06
C GLN A 233 10.73 10.43 -9.78
N VAL A 234 11.37 10.28 -8.62
CA VAL A 234 11.99 9.02 -8.20
C VAL A 234 10.94 7.93 -8.01
N LEU A 235 9.79 8.27 -7.41
CA LEU A 235 8.67 7.36 -7.18
C LEU A 235 7.96 6.95 -8.49
N GLY A 236 7.88 7.86 -9.46
CA GLY A 236 7.21 7.62 -10.74
C GLY A 236 8.08 7.00 -11.85
N ASN A 237 9.41 7.01 -11.71
CA ASN A 237 10.31 6.49 -12.73
C ASN A 237 10.41 4.96 -12.71
N THR A 238 10.67 4.37 -13.88
CA THR A 238 10.95 2.94 -14.03
C THR A 238 12.43 2.71 -13.75
N ILE A 239 12.74 2.04 -12.65
CA ILE A 239 14.11 1.84 -12.15
C ILE A 239 14.43 0.35 -12.14
N ALA A 240 15.66 -0.03 -12.51
CA ALA A 240 16.09 -1.42 -12.43
C ALA A 240 16.26 -1.86 -10.97
N VAL A 241 15.74 -3.05 -10.62
CA VAL A 241 15.86 -3.62 -9.27
C VAL A 241 17.33 -3.79 -8.88
N SER A 242 18.18 -4.15 -9.84
CA SER A 242 19.63 -4.24 -9.65
C SER A 242 20.27 -2.89 -9.27
N GLN A 243 19.73 -1.76 -9.74
CA GLN A 243 20.16 -0.42 -9.31
C GLN A 243 19.66 -0.10 -7.91
N LEU A 244 18.42 -0.44 -7.58
CA LEU A 244 17.84 -0.23 -6.24
C LEU A 244 18.61 -1.01 -5.16
N ILE A 245 19.00 -2.25 -5.47
CA ILE A 245 19.83 -3.07 -4.58
C ILE A 245 21.25 -2.50 -4.50
N GLN A 246 21.81 -2.01 -5.62
CA GLN A 246 23.12 -1.35 -5.61
C GLN A 246 23.14 -0.09 -4.74
N THR A 247 22.09 0.72 -4.76
CA THR A 247 21.99 1.89 -3.88
C THR A 247 21.95 1.46 -2.41
N ALA A 248 21.30 0.35 -2.07
CA ALA A 248 21.30 -0.18 -0.71
C ALA A 248 22.72 -0.60 -0.28
N VAL A 249 23.47 -1.25 -1.18
CA VAL A 249 24.90 -1.56 -0.98
C VAL A 249 25.71 -0.29 -0.75
N ASN A 250 25.53 0.75 -1.58
CA ASN A 250 26.26 2.02 -1.47
C ASN A 250 25.98 2.77 -0.15
N VAL A 251 24.78 2.64 0.41
CA VAL A 251 24.41 3.25 1.70
C VAL A 251 25.03 2.48 2.87
N LEU A 252 25.09 1.14 2.77
CA LEU A 252 25.66 0.28 3.81
C LEU A 252 27.19 0.28 3.80
N ASP A 253 27.80 0.47 2.63
CA ASP A 253 29.25 0.53 2.46
C ASP A 253 29.68 1.76 1.62
N PRO A 254 29.56 2.97 2.19
CA PRO A 254 29.91 4.20 1.48
C PRO A 254 31.42 4.29 1.16
N GLY A 255 32.27 3.51 1.83
CA GLY A 255 33.73 3.50 1.65
C GLY A 255 34.28 2.30 0.86
N GLY A 256 33.45 1.31 0.52
CA GLY A 256 33.89 0.07 -0.14
C GLY A 256 34.75 -0.85 0.73
N THR A 257 34.77 -0.64 2.04
CA THR A 257 35.65 -1.34 2.99
C THR A 257 34.95 -2.51 3.70
N LEU A 258 33.62 -2.58 3.62
CA LEU A 258 32.79 -3.63 4.23
C LEU A 258 32.48 -4.80 3.28
N GLY A 259 33.03 -4.79 2.06
CA GLY A 259 32.77 -5.75 0.99
C GLY A 259 32.96 -7.24 1.32
N ALA A 260 33.53 -7.59 2.49
CA ALA A 260 33.66 -8.95 3.00
C ALA A 260 32.53 -9.39 3.96
N THR A 261 31.55 -8.52 4.27
CA THR A 261 30.44 -8.88 5.16
C THR A 261 29.40 -9.75 4.43
N ALA A 262 28.87 -10.76 5.12
CA ALA A 262 27.87 -11.68 4.56
C ALA A 262 26.63 -10.95 4.00
N THR A 263 26.27 -9.80 4.58
CA THR A 263 25.16 -8.94 4.12
C THR A 263 25.41 -8.37 2.73
N ILE A 264 26.60 -7.84 2.45
CA ILE A 264 26.91 -7.21 1.15
C ILE A 264 27.02 -8.27 0.05
N ALA A 265 27.67 -9.40 0.34
CA ALA A 265 27.73 -10.52 -0.60
C ALA A 265 26.31 -11.03 -0.95
N SER A 266 25.40 -11.07 0.03
CA SER A 266 23.99 -11.44 -0.17
C SER A 266 23.26 -10.43 -1.05
N LEU A 267 23.45 -9.13 -0.83
CA LEU A 267 22.88 -8.08 -1.69
C LEU A 267 23.43 -8.15 -3.13
N GLN A 268 24.71 -8.46 -3.31
CA GLN A 268 25.30 -8.66 -4.63
C GLN A 268 24.70 -9.89 -5.33
N ALA A 269 24.50 -10.99 -4.63
CA ALA A 269 23.83 -12.18 -5.17
C ALA A 269 22.37 -11.87 -5.60
N LEU A 270 21.64 -11.11 -4.77
CA LEU A 270 20.28 -10.63 -5.10
C LEU A 270 20.27 -9.70 -6.32
N LYS A 271 21.27 -8.81 -6.44
CA LYS A 271 21.43 -7.94 -7.61
C LYS A 271 21.60 -8.76 -8.90
N VAL A 272 22.42 -9.82 -8.86
CA VAL A 272 22.62 -10.72 -10.00
C VAL A 272 21.32 -11.47 -10.32
N ALA A 273 20.63 -12.00 -9.32
CA ALA A 273 19.35 -12.69 -9.49
C ALA A 273 18.26 -11.79 -10.07
N ALA A 274 18.26 -10.50 -9.71
CA ALA A 274 17.29 -9.52 -10.21
C ALA A 274 17.52 -9.10 -11.68
N GLY A 275 18.71 -9.31 -12.24
CA GLY A 275 19.01 -9.05 -13.66
C GLY A 275 18.57 -7.66 -14.16
N ALA A 276 17.83 -7.65 -15.29
CA ALA A 276 17.31 -6.47 -15.97
C ALA A 276 15.86 -6.11 -15.56
N THR A 277 15.37 -6.68 -14.45
CA THR A 277 13.99 -6.42 -14.00
C THR A 277 13.81 -4.97 -13.57
N THR A 278 12.71 -4.35 -13.99
CA THR A 278 12.43 -2.94 -13.71
C THR A 278 11.12 -2.77 -12.94
N VAL A 279 11.09 -1.79 -12.04
CA VAL A 279 9.99 -1.53 -11.12
C VAL A 279 9.76 -0.04 -10.91
N VAL A 280 8.57 0.32 -10.42
CA VAL A 280 8.17 1.69 -10.11
C VAL A 280 7.87 1.77 -8.62
N LEU A 281 8.68 2.50 -7.83
CA LEU A 281 8.57 2.53 -6.37
C LEU A 281 7.24 3.12 -5.87
N GLY A 282 6.62 3.99 -6.66
CA GLY A 282 5.31 4.58 -6.37
C GLY A 282 4.18 3.57 -6.20
N ASN A 283 4.37 2.32 -6.63
CA ASN A 283 3.41 1.23 -6.41
C ASN A 283 3.48 0.64 -5.00
N VAL A 284 4.61 0.80 -4.28
CA VAL A 284 4.81 0.32 -2.91
C VAL A 284 4.64 1.45 -1.89
N LEU A 285 5.19 2.62 -2.21
CA LEU A 285 5.08 3.84 -1.42
C LEU A 285 4.29 4.88 -2.20
N HIS A 286 3.04 5.12 -1.79
CA HIS A 286 2.23 6.15 -2.43
C HIS A 286 2.35 7.46 -1.67
N VAL A 287 2.81 8.51 -2.34
CA VAL A 287 2.95 9.85 -1.79
C VAL A 287 2.21 10.81 -2.71
N GLU A 288 1.13 11.42 -2.22
CA GLU A 288 0.37 12.41 -2.98
C GLU A 288 1.24 13.62 -3.29
N ALA A 289 1.12 14.14 -4.53
CA ALA A 289 1.89 15.29 -4.98
C ALA A 289 1.58 16.53 -4.13
N GLY A 290 2.62 17.12 -3.51
CA GLY A 290 2.49 18.28 -2.62
C GLY A 290 2.58 17.95 -1.13
N SER A 291 2.70 16.67 -0.75
CA SER A 291 3.02 16.28 0.63
C SER A 291 4.51 16.43 0.96
N THR A 292 4.83 16.78 2.20
CA THR A 292 6.22 17.02 2.65
C THR A 292 6.87 15.72 3.10
N VAL A 293 7.94 15.32 2.42
CA VAL A 293 8.67 14.03 2.57
C VAL A 293 9.39 13.87 3.92
N THR A 294 9.28 14.85 4.83
CA THR A 294 9.80 14.79 6.22
C THR A 294 9.22 13.63 7.04
N ALA A 295 8.14 13.01 6.58
CA ALA A 295 7.53 11.80 7.15
C ALA A 295 8.35 10.50 6.94
N LEU A 296 9.34 10.47 6.04
CA LEU A 296 10.09 9.25 5.67
C LEU A 296 11.33 8.98 6.55
N GLY A 297 11.47 9.67 7.69
CA GLY A 297 12.64 9.59 8.59
C GLY A 297 12.79 8.29 9.39
N THR A 298 12.23 7.17 8.93
CA THR A 298 12.27 5.89 9.64
C THR A 298 13.40 4.98 9.15
N ASN A 299 14.04 4.27 10.08
CA ASN A 299 14.95 3.17 9.75
C ASN A 299 14.13 1.94 9.36
N LEU A 300 14.48 1.30 8.24
CA LEU A 300 13.88 0.06 7.77
C LEU A 300 14.89 -1.08 7.87
N LYS A 301 14.42 -2.32 7.99
CA LYS A 301 15.31 -3.47 7.80
C LYS A 301 15.67 -3.58 6.32
N VAL A 302 16.90 -3.99 6.04
CA VAL A 302 17.34 -4.25 4.67
C VAL A 302 16.51 -5.38 4.05
N PHE A 303 16.19 -6.41 4.84
CA PHE A 303 15.32 -7.49 4.40
C PHE A 303 13.96 -6.98 3.91
N ASP A 304 13.24 -6.18 4.72
CA ASP A 304 11.90 -5.66 4.37
C ASP A 304 11.93 -4.86 3.05
N LEU A 305 12.99 -4.09 2.83
CA LEU A 305 13.20 -3.36 1.58
C LEU A 305 13.37 -4.32 0.39
N ILE A 306 14.25 -5.32 0.52
CA ILE A 306 14.48 -6.32 -0.53
C ILE A 306 13.22 -7.12 -0.83
N GLU A 307 12.49 -7.53 0.20
CA GLU A 307 11.23 -8.24 0.08
C GLU A 307 10.23 -7.43 -0.74
N ALA A 308 9.99 -6.17 -0.38
CA ALA A 308 9.09 -5.29 -1.12
C ALA A 308 9.52 -5.11 -2.59
N LEU A 309 10.83 -5.03 -2.86
CA LEU A 309 11.37 -4.93 -4.22
C LEU A 309 11.16 -6.23 -5.02
N VAL A 310 11.39 -7.40 -4.40
CA VAL A 310 11.18 -8.71 -5.02
C VAL A 310 9.70 -8.90 -5.35
N GLN A 311 8.82 -8.54 -4.43
CA GLN A 311 7.38 -8.65 -4.64
C GLN A 311 6.89 -7.74 -5.78
N LEU A 312 7.41 -6.53 -5.85
CA LEU A 312 7.12 -5.59 -6.91
C LEU A 312 7.68 -6.04 -8.27
N ALA A 313 8.90 -6.60 -8.29
CA ALA A 313 9.53 -7.14 -9.49
C ALA A 313 8.73 -8.33 -10.06
N ASN A 314 8.28 -9.22 -9.18
CA ASN A 314 7.51 -10.39 -9.57
C ASN A 314 6.20 -10.02 -10.27
N LYS A 315 5.50 -8.97 -9.82
CA LYS A 315 4.28 -8.50 -10.51
C LYS A 315 4.52 -8.10 -11.96
N LYS A 316 5.69 -7.51 -12.28
CA LYS A 316 6.03 -7.08 -13.64
C LYS A 316 6.41 -8.25 -14.54
N ASN A 317 7.11 -9.25 -14.00
CA ASN A 317 7.58 -10.39 -14.78
C ASN A 317 6.58 -11.57 -14.78
N GLY A 318 5.66 -11.61 -13.81
CA GLY A 318 4.69 -12.70 -13.64
C GLY A 318 5.32 -14.05 -13.31
N LEU A 319 6.55 -14.07 -12.78
CA LEU A 319 7.32 -15.31 -12.61
C LEU A 319 6.75 -16.17 -11.49
N VAL A 320 6.73 -17.49 -11.71
CA VAL A 320 6.28 -18.46 -10.73
C VAL A 320 7.50 -19.07 -10.06
N ALA A 321 7.69 -18.80 -8.77
CA ALA A 321 8.73 -19.44 -7.98
C ALA A 321 8.35 -20.89 -7.68
N THR A 322 9.25 -21.84 -7.98
CA THR A 322 9.04 -23.26 -7.69
C THR A 322 9.93 -23.68 -6.53
N VAL A 323 9.30 -24.06 -5.42
CA VAL A 323 9.97 -24.45 -4.17
C VAL A 323 9.65 -25.92 -3.87
N PRO A 324 10.63 -26.83 -3.92
CA PRO A 324 10.43 -28.19 -3.46
C PRO A 324 10.37 -28.23 -1.92
N ILE A 325 9.35 -28.87 -1.38
CA ILE A 325 9.16 -29.09 0.06
C ILE A 325 9.25 -30.60 0.30
N ASN A 326 10.29 -31.00 1.05
CA ASN A 326 10.48 -32.38 1.48
C ASN A 326 9.90 -32.56 2.88
N LEU A 327 8.72 -33.18 2.98
CA LEU A 327 8.11 -33.52 4.27
C LEU A 327 8.56 -34.92 4.69
N ALA A 328 9.70 -34.99 5.39
CA ALA A 328 10.22 -36.12 6.20
C ALA A 328 9.79 -37.55 5.76
N GLY A 329 9.91 -37.87 4.46
CA GLY A 329 9.61 -39.20 3.91
C GLY A 329 8.14 -39.51 3.61
N LEU A 330 7.20 -38.59 3.83
CA LEU A 330 5.77 -38.79 3.58
C LEU A 330 5.34 -38.49 2.13
N ALA A 331 5.81 -37.37 1.56
CA ALA A 331 5.47 -36.97 0.20
C ALA A 331 6.48 -35.97 -0.39
N GLN A 332 6.67 -36.02 -1.71
CA GLN A 332 7.35 -34.97 -2.47
C GLN A 332 6.32 -33.91 -2.84
N ILE A 333 6.55 -32.66 -2.40
CA ILE A 333 5.60 -31.57 -2.62
C ILE A 333 6.28 -30.46 -3.40
N THR A 334 5.62 -30.00 -4.45
CA THR A 334 6.08 -28.87 -5.25
C THR A 334 5.18 -27.68 -5.00
N ALA A 335 5.70 -26.63 -4.37
CA ALA A 335 5.01 -25.36 -4.18
C ALA A 335 5.35 -24.41 -5.34
N ARG A 336 4.33 -23.90 -6.02
CA ARG A 336 4.43 -22.88 -7.05
C ARG A 336 3.81 -21.60 -6.52
N ILE A 337 4.54 -20.49 -6.54
CA ILE A 337 4.15 -19.25 -5.88
C ILE A 337 4.25 -18.09 -6.84
N GLN A 338 3.20 -17.27 -6.92
CA GLN A 338 3.15 -16.07 -7.74
C GLN A 338 2.51 -14.93 -6.96
N ILE A 339 3.01 -13.72 -7.17
CA ILE A 339 2.47 -12.52 -6.56
C ILE A 339 1.45 -11.90 -7.51
N LEU A 340 0.19 -11.92 -7.09
CA LEU A 340 -0.94 -11.41 -7.87
C LEU A 340 -0.98 -9.90 -7.85
N GLU A 341 -0.73 -9.30 -6.68
CA GLU A 341 -0.71 -7.86 -6.51
C GLU A 341 0.41 -7.45 -5.56
N PRO A 342 1.15 -6.37 -5.87
CA PRO A 342 2.21 -5.87 -5.01
C PRO A 342 1.62 -5.21 -3.76
N PRO A 343 2.36 -5.17 -2.65
CA PRO A 343 1.93 -4.49 -1.44
C PRO A 343 1.97 -2.97 -1.62
N GLN A 344 1.04 -2.27 -0.96
CA GLN A 344 1.07 -0.83 -0.76
C GLN A 344 1.10 -0.57 0.74
N LEU A 345 2.30 -0.55 1.31
CA LEU A 345 2.51 -0.57 2.77
C LEU A 345 2.33 0.80 3.42
N SER A 346 2.51 1.88 2.66
CA SER A 346 2.31 3.23 3.16
C SER A 346 1.69 4.13 2.11
N ALA A 347 0.73 4.94 2.55
CA ALA A 347 0.08 5.96 1.75
C ALA A 347 0.03 7.28 2.53
N ILE A 348 0.53 8.34 1.92
CA ILE A 348 0.49 9.71 2.46
C ILE A 348 -0.33 10.59 1.52
N GLY A 349 -1.27 11.33 2.07
CA GLY A 349 -2.09 12.25 1.29
C GLY A 349 -2.90 13.23 2.13
N ASN A 350 -3.69 14.05 1.45
CA ASN A 350 -4.62 14.98 2.08
C ASN A 350 -5.93 14.25 2.44
N PRO A 351 -6.27 14.15 3.74
CA PRO A 351 -7.46 13.43 4.17
C PRO A 351 -8.76 14.08 3.68
N LYS A 352 -8.76 15.37 3.30
CA LYS A 352 -9.92 16.06 2.72
C LYS A 352 -10.33 15.47 1.38
N HIS A 353 -9.36 15.15 0.52
CA HIS A 353 -9.64 14.52 -0.77
C HIS A 353 -9.99 13.04 -0.60
N ALA A 354 -9.32 12.34 0.32
CA ALA A 354 -9.59 10.95 0.61
C ALA A 354 -11.01 10.74 1.20
N ALA A 355 -11.48 11.61 2.09
CA ALA A 355 -12.82 11.49 2.69
C ALA A 355 -13.96 11.74 1.68
N LEU A 356 -13.75 12.62 0.68
CA LEU A 356 -14.74 12.88 -0.37
C LEU A 356 -14.93 11.69 -1.32
N ALA A 357 -13.85 10.96 -1.60
CA ALA A 357 -13.87 9.77 -2.43
C ALA A 357 -12.88 8.72 -1.88
N PRO A 358 -13.30 7.88 -0.92
CA PRO A 358 -12.41 6.92 -0.23
C PRO A 358 -11.71 5.92 -1.15
N LEU A 359 -12.27 5.65 -2.32
CA LEU A 359 -11.70 4.76 -3.35
C LEU A 359 -11.25 5.50 -4.62
N GLY A 360 -11.28 6.84 -4.61
CA GLY A 360 -10.93 7.70 -5.74
C GLY A 360 -9.42 7.80 -6.01
N PRO A 361 -9.00 8.70 -6.92
CA PRO A 361 -7.60 8.88 -7.29
C PRO A 361 -6.72 9.41 -6.15
N ASN A 362 -7.26 10.24 -5.25
CA ASN A 362 -6.55 10.82 -4.10
C ASN A 362 -6.82 10.04 -2.80
N ARG A 363 -7.00 8.72 -2.91
CA ARG A 363 -7.28 7.86 -1.76
C ARG A 363 -6.02 7.65 -0.91
N ILE A 364 -6.20 7.61 0.40
CA ILE A 364 -5.19 7.11 1.34
C ILE A 364 -5.56 5.65 1.60
N TYR A 365 -4.96 4.76 0.81
CA TYR A 365 -5.25 3.33 0.80
C TYR A 365 -3.97 2.53 0.95
N VAL A 366 -4.00 1.52 1.81
CA VAL A 366 -2.92 0.56 2.02
C VAL A 366 -3.45 -0.85 1.85
N LYS A 367 -2.61 -1.74 1.33
CA LYS A 367 -2.92 -3.16 1.15
C LYS A 367 -1.67 -4.02 1.30
N THR A 368 -1.84 -5.23 1.80
CA THR A 368 -0.80 -6.26 1.75
C THR A 368 -0.67 -6.82 0.34
N ALA A 369 0.45 -7.51 0.08
CA ALA A 369 0.58 -8.31 -1.13
C ALA A 369 -0.51 -9.39 -1.19
N GLN A 370 -0.94 -9.72 -2.40
CA GLN A 370 -1.79 -10.87 -2.65
C GLN A 370 -0.95 -11.96 -3.30
N VAL A 371 -0.92 -13.13 -2.68
CA VAL A 371 -0.08 -14.25 -3.11
C VAL A 371 -0.96 -15.45 -3.43
N ARG A 372 -0.69 -16.08 -4.57
CA ARG A 372 -1.27 -17.38 -4.93
C ARG A 372 -0.19 -18.42 -4.78
N THR A 373 -0.50 -19.46 -4.03
CA THR A 373 0.35 -20.64 -3.89
C THR A 373 -0.42 -21.86 -4.39
N LEU A 374 0.14 -22.59 -5.34
CA LEU A 374 -0.35 -23.88 -5.79
C LEU A 374 0.60 -24.95 -5.29
N LEU A 375 0.07 -25.89 -4.54
CA LEU A 375 0.80 -27.02 -3.96
C LEU A 375 0.36 -28.26 -4.72
N SER A 376 1.29 -28.87 -5.45
CA SER A 376 1.07 -30.20 -6.04
C SER A 376 1.67 -31.23 -5.10
N VAL A 377 0.81 -32.10 -4.58
CA VAL A 377 1.16 -33.18 -3.66
C VAL A 377 1.01 -34.50 -4.41
N ASP A 378 2.13 -35.21 -4.58
CA ASP A 378 2.11 -36.58 -5.09
C ASP A 378 2.00 -37.53 -3.89
N LEU A 379 0.81 -38.09 -3.67
CA LEU A 379 0.56 -39.02 -2.58
C LEU A 379 0.96 -40.44 -3.03
N PRO A 380 1.93 -41.09 -2.36
CA PRO A 380 2.20 -42.51 -2.56
C PRO A 380 1.02 -43.28 -1.94
N ILE A 381 0.03 -43.60 -2.77
CA ILE A 381 -1.26 -44.07 -2.30
C ILE A 381 -1.16 -45.47 -1.66
N LEU A 382 -0.16 -46.27 -2.04
CA LEU A 382 -0.08 -47.70 -1.66
C LEU A 382 -0.12 -47.99 -0.15
N SER A 383 0.42 -47.14 0.73
CA SER A 383 0.39 -47.42 2.19
C SER A 383 -0.85 -46.87 2.90
N ALA A 384 -1.49 -45.83 2.34
CA ALA A 384 -2.59 -45.12 3.00
C ALA A 384 -3.98 -45.64 2.60
N ILE A 385 -4.15 -46.15 1.37
CA ILE A 385 -5.38 -46.85 0.94
C ILE A 385 -5.29 -48.36 1.06
N GLN A 386 -4.17 -48.95 1.49
CA GLN A 386 -4.14 -50.37 1.80
C GLN A 386 -5.23 -50.80 2.82
N PRO A 387 -5.45 -50.09 3.94
CA PRO A 387 -6.59 -50.38 4.82
C PRO A 387 -7.97 -50.09 4.19
N LEU A 388 -8.05 -49.23 3.17
CA LEU A 388 -9.27 -48.95 2.41
C LEU A 388 -9.56 -50.02 1.36
N LEU A 389 -8.52 -50.56 0.72
CA LEU A 389 -8.57 -51.68 -0.21
C LEU A 389 -8.85 -52.98 0.55
N GLU A 390 -8.25 -53.15 1.73
CA GLU A 390 -8.56 -54.23 2.67
C GLU A 390 -9.99 -54.08 3.20
N ALA A 391 -10.44 -52.88 3.63
CA ALA A 391 -11.82 -52.67 4.03
C ALA A 391 -12.83 -52.88 2.88
N ALA A 392 -12.50 -52.50 1.64
CA ALA A 392 -13.32 -52.74 0.45
C ALA A 392 -13.27 -54.20 -0.01
N ALA A 393 -12.15 -54.90 0.18
CA ALA A 393 -12.02 -56.33 -0.09
C ALA A 393 -12.72 -57.18 0.98
N ASP A 394 -12.60 -56.81 2.26
CA ASP A 394 -13.40 -57.36 3.36
C ASP A 394 -14.88 -57.07 3.15
N LEU A 395 -15.23 -56.01 2.42
CA LEU A 395 -16.60 -55.68 2.05
C LEU A 395 -17.22 -56.61 0.99
N ALA A 396 -16.41 -57.36 0.24
CA ALA A 396 -16.94 -58.45 -0.57
C ALA A 396 -17.64 -59.49 0.32
N GLY A 397 -17.25 -59.61 1.60
CA GLY A 397 -17.89 -60.46 2.60
C GLY A 397 -19.32 -60.00 2.99
N PRO A 398 -19.53 -58.79 3.52
CA PRO A 398 -20.83 -58.27 3.92
C PRO A 398 -21.71 -57.81 2.75
N LEU A 399 -21.22 -57.54 1.53
CA LEU A 399 -22.13 -57.47 0.37
C LEU A 399 -22.74 -58.85 0.08
N MET A 400 -22.00 -59.95 0.25
CA MET A 400 -22.58 -61.30 0.15
C MET A 400 -23.51 -61.64 1.34
N SER A 401 -23.31 -61.07 2.53
CA SER A 401 -24.21 -61.27 3.67
C SER A 401 -25.45 -60.36 3.64
N ILE A 402 -25.32 -59.12 3.18
CA ILE A 402 -26.42 -58.17 3.01
C ILE A 402 -27.26 -58.54 1.77
N LEU A 403 -26.67 -59.12 0.71
CA LEU A 403 -27.49 -59.77 -0.33
C LEU A 403 -28.28 -60.97 0.22
N ASN A 404 -27.74 -61.72 1.19
CA ASN A 404 -28.46 -62.81 1.87
C ASN A 404 -29.53 -62.34 2.86
N ASP A 405 -29.37 -61.16 3.47
CA ASP A 405 -30.32 -60.64 4.46
C ASP A 405 -31.36 -59.68 3.84
N LEU A 406 -31.10 -59.10 2.67
CA LEU A 406 -31.94 -58.10 2.02
C LEU A 406 -32.72 -58.63 0.80
N PHE A 407 -32.25 -59.74 0.22
CA PHE A 407 -33.11 -60.68 -0.47
C PHE A 407 -33.40 -61.83 0.48
N ASP A 408 -34.68 -62.03 0.78
CA ASP A 408 -35.24 -63.36 0.98
C ASP A 408 -34.94 -64.13 -0.33
N LEU A 409 -33.69 -64.59 -0.50
CA LEU A 409 -33.14 -65.13 -1.74
C LEU A 409 -33.89 -66.43 -2.02
N ASP A 410 -35.00 -66.30 -2.74
CA ASP A 410 -35.63 -67.37 -3.48
C ASP A 410 -34.50 -68.14 -4.17
N LEU A 411 -34.38 -69.42 -3.83
CA LEU A 411 -33.26 -70.31 -4.17
C LEU A 411 -32.99 -70.37 -5.69
N VAL A 412 -33.91 -69.81 -6.49
CA VAL A 412 -33.88 -69.67 -7.93
C VAL A 412 -32.75 -68.74 -8.42
N ASP A 413 -32.47 -67.59 -7.79
CA ASP A 413 -31.46 -66.65 -8.33
C ASP A 413 -30.01 -67.06 -8.05
N LEU A 414 -29.78 -67.81 -6.95
CA LEU A 414 -28.49 -68.44 -6.71
C LEU A 414 -28.25 -69.62 -7.68
N LEU A 415 -29.33 -70.31 -8.08
CA LEU A 415 -29.28 -71.41 -9.03
C LEU A 415 -29.13 -70.94 -10.48
N THR A 416 -29.74 -69.81 -10.87
CA THR A 416 -29.59 -69.22 -12.22
C THR A 416 -28.16 -68.74 -12.47
N CYS A 417 -27.49 -68.20 -11.44
CA CYS A 417 -26.08 -67.82 -11.52
C CYS A 417 -25.14 -69.04 -11.75
N ALA A 418 -25.49 -70.22 -11.20
CA ALA A 418 -24.78 -71.49 -11.42
C ALA A 418 -25.17 -72.23 -12.72
N LEU A 419 -26.29 -71.81 -13.33
CA LEU A 419 -26.86 -72.34 -14.59
C LEU A 419 -26.55 -71.44 -15.80
N GLY A 420 -25.65 -70.45 -15.66
CA GLY A 420 -25.16 -69.64 -16.78
C GLY A 420 -25.83 -68.29 -17.01
N ALA A 421 -26.68 -67.83 -16.09
CA ALA A 421 -27.19 -66.46 -16.10
C ALA A 421 -26.07 -65.44 -15.78
N ALA A 422 -26.20 -64.21 -16.30
CA ALA A 422 -25.23 -63.15 -16.07
C ALA A 422 -25.46 -62.53 -14.68
N CYS A 423 -24.42 -62.54 -13.84
CA CYS A 423 -24.44 -61.95 -12.51
C CYS A 423 -23.54 -60.72 -12.48
N GLU A 424 -24.10 -59.57 -12.11
CA GLU A 424 -23.36 -58.33 -11.95
C GLU A 424 -22.67 -58.30 -10.59
N ILE A 425 -21.34 -58.24 -10.58
CA ILE A 425 -20.55 -58.04 -9.37
C ILE A 425 -19.95 -56.62 -9.35
N PRO A 426 -20.04 -55.88 -8.23
CA PRO A 426 -19.39 -54.58 -8.11
C PRO A 426 -17.87 -54.73 -8.13
N SER A 427 -17.19 -53.87 -8.88
CA SER A 427 -15.73 -53.83 -9.03
C SER A 427 -15.22 -52.42 -8.73
N ILE A 428 -14.72 -52.24 -7.50
CA ILE A 428 -14.12 -51.02 -7.00
C ILE A 428 -12.65 -51.00 -7.42
N VAL A 429 -12.22 -49.97 -8.14
CA VAL A 429 -10.83 -49.83 -8.59
C VAL A 429 -10.39 -48.38 -8.33
N PRO A 430 -9.24 -48.15 -7.66
CA PRO A 430 -8.63 -46.82 -7.60
C PRO A 430 -8.19 -46.39 -9.01
N LEU A 431 -8.48 -45.15 -9.40
CA LEU A 431 -8.28 -44.70 -10.79
C LEU A 431 -6.79 -44.57 -11.20
N SER A 432 -5.86 -44.59 -10.24
CA SER A 432 -4.42 -44.51 -10.50
C SER A 432 -3.60 -45.02 -9.32
N ASP A 433 -2.35 -45.43 -9.58
CA ASP A 433 -1.37 -45.84 -8.56
C ASP A 433 -0.69 -44.63 -7.86
N THR A 434 -0.85 -43.43 -8.43
CA THR A 434 -0.44 -42.14 -7.82
C THR A 434 -1.58 -41.12 -7.90
N VAL A 435 -2.01 -40.60 -6.74
CA VAL A 435 -3.04 -39.54 -6.66
C VAL A 435 -2.29 -38.23 -6.50
N ARG A 436 -2.34 -37.41 -7.55
CA ARG A 436 -1.86 -36.04 -7.50
C ARG A 436 -3.00 -35.14 -7.00
N LEU A 437 -2.81 -34.55 -5.83
CA LEU A 437 -3.71 -33.58 -5.24
C LEU A 437 -3.12 -32.18 -5.43
N ASP A 438 -3.87 -31.30 -6.09
CA ASP A 438 -3.48 -29.89 -6.22
C ASP A 438 -4.30 -29.03 -5.26
N VAL A 439 -3.59 -28.20 -4.49
CA VAL A 439 -4.18 -27.27 -3.52
C VAL A 439 -3.77 -25.86 -3.90
N ALA A 440 -4.73 -25.05 -4.34
CA ALA A 440 -4.54 -23.64 -4.58
C ALA A 440 -5.01 -22.82 -3.37
N LEU A 441 -4.15 -21.94 -2.92
CA LEU A 441 -4.42 -21.02 -1.82
C LEU A 441 -4.15 -19.60 -2.31
N ASP A 442 -5.19 -18.76 -2.32
CA ASP A 442 -5.03 -17.32 -2.50
C ASP A 442 -5.10 -16.66 -1.14
N VAL A 443 -4.10 -15.83 -0.88
CA VAL A 443 -3.86 -15.24 0.44
C VAL A 443 -3.74 -13.74 0.31
N ALA A 444 -4.59 -13.01 1.04
CA ALA A 444 -4.49 -11.58 1.25
C ALA A 444 -4.66 -11.27 2.74
N SER A 445 -3.68 -10.61 3.35
CA SER A 445 -3.66 -10.37 4.79
C SER A 445 -4.55 -9.19 5.20
N ALA A 446 -4.49 -8.03 4.52
CA ALA A 446 -5.42 -6.94 4.79
C ALA A 446 -5.41 -5.81 3.75
N ASN A 447 -6.47 -5.00 3.80
CA ASN A 447 -6.48 -3.66 3.23
C ASN A 447 -7.13 -2.65 4.19
N SER A 448 -6.76 -1.38 4.07
CA SER A 448 -7.33 -0.29 4.87
C SER A 448 -7.38 1.02 4.09
N TYR A 449 -8.42 1.82 4.30
CA TYR A 449 -8.55 3.16 3.74
C TYR A 449 -9.11 4.16 4.75
N VAL A 450 -8.81 5.44 4.54
CA VAL A 450 -9.39 6.55 5.29
C VAL A 450 -10.81 6.86 4.78
N THR A 451 -11.77 6.98 5.70
CA THR A 451 -13.17 7.31 5.40
C THR A 451 -13.59 8.68 5.91
N ALA A 452 -13.05 9.12 7.06
CA ALA A 452 -13.38 10.41 7.64
C ALA A 452 -12.18 10.97 8.41
N TYR A 453 -12.17 12.29 8.60
CA TYR A 453 -11.18 12.99 9.41
C TYR A 453 -11.83 14.17 10.14
N SER A 454 -11.26 14.54 11.28
CA SER A 454 -11.54 15.81 11.95
C SER A 454 -10.24 16.46 12.40
N CYS A 455 -10.13 17.76 12.14
CA CYS A 455 -8.98 18.59 12.50
C CYS A 455 -9.50 19.92 13.06
N SER A 456 -9.88 19.94 14.34
CA SER A 456 -10.33 21.18 15.00
C SER A 456 -9.16 21.94 15.63
N SER A 457 -8.14 21.24 16.11
CA SER A 457 -6.87 21.81 16.56
C SER A 457 -5.73 20.79 16.42
N ALA A 458 -4.48 21.21 16.67
CA ALA A 458 -3.34 20.27 16.68
C ALA A 458 -3.47 19.16 17.75
N THR A 459 -4.27 19.40 18.80
CA THR A 459 -4.47 18.47 19.92
C THR A 459 -5.79 17.71 19.85
N ASN A 460 -6.81 18.26 19.19
CA ASN A 460 -8.10 17.61 18.95
C ASN A 460 -8.23 17.24 17.47
N LYS A 461 -7.85 16.01 17.17
CA LYS A 461 -7.86 15.46 15.82
C LYS A 461 -8.29 14.00 15.85
N SER A 462 -9.02 13.59 14.81
CA SER A 462 -9.42 12.21 14.63
C SER A 462 -9.27 11.76 13.18
N LEU A 463 -8.96 10.48 12.99
CA LEU A 463 -8.91 9.83 11.69
C LEU A 463 -9.70 8.53 11.76
N THR A 464 -10.69 8.37 10.88
CA THR A 464 -11.46 7.14 10.78
C THR A 464 -10.96 6.34 9.58
N THR A 465 -10.67 5.08 9.83
CA THR A 465 -10.23 4.11 8.83
C THR A 465 -11.23 2.98 8.75
N ASN A 466 -11.34 2.35 7.58
CA ASN A 466 -12.09 1.12 7.41
C ASN A 466 -11.13 0.02 6.91
N THR A 467 -11.04 -1.06 7.67
CA THR A 467 -10.08 -2.15 7.44
C THR A 467 -10.82 -3.44 7.15
N SER A 468 -10.33 -4.21 6.18
CA SER A 468 -10.75 -5.59 5.96
C SER A 468 -9.54 -6.50 6.14
N THR A 469 -9.68 -7.55 6.96
CA THR A 469 -8.60 -8.49 7.28
C THR A 469 -8.87 -9.89 6.75
N SER A 470 -7.77 -10.58 6.47
CA SER A 470 -7.59 -12.01 6.17
C SER A 470 -8.64 -12.61 5.26
N LEU A 471 -8.41 -12.50 3.95
CA LEU A 471 -9.12 -13.29 2.96
C LEU A 471 -8.21 -14.43 2.51
N VAL A 472 -8.56 -15.65 2.93
CA VAL A 472 -7.91 -16.86 2.46
C VAL A 472 -8.93 -17.66 1.66
N THR A 473 -8.66 -17.92 0.38
CA THR A 473 -9.50 -18.79 -0.43
C THR A 473 -8.76 -20.08 -0.70
N LEU A 474 -9.30 -21.18 -0.19
CA LEU A 474 -8.74 -22.53 -0.34
C LEU A 474 -9.52 -23.28 -1.41
N LYS A 475 -8.79 -23.81 -2.38
CA LYS A 475 -9.30 -24.60 -3.49
C LYS A 475 -8.54 -25.91 -3.59
N ILE A 476 -9.26 -27.03 -3.59
CA ILE A 476 -8.68 -28.38 -3.60
C ILE A 476 -9.28 -29.19 -4.75
N GLY A 477 -8.44 -29.80 -5.58
CA GLY A 477 -8.87 -30.72 -6.63
C GLY A 477 -7.76 -30.98 -7.64
N LYS A 478 -8.13 -31.20 -8.90
CA LYS A 478 -7.18 -31.22 -10.02
C LYS A 478 -7.12 -29.83 -10.63
N ILE A 479 -5.94 -29.23 -10.66
CA ILE A 479 -5.75 -27.85 -11.10
C ILE A 479 -4.66 -27.82 -12.17
N ASP A 480 -4.99 -27.35 -13.38
CA ASP A 480 -3.96 -27.14 -14.41
C ASP A 480 -3.08 -25.93 -14.03
N PRO A 481 -1.78 -26.13 -13.74
CA PRO A 481 -0.90 -25.04 -13.34
C PRO A 481 -0.80 -23.92 -14.38
N ASN A 482 -1.02 -24.20 -15.67
CA ASN A 482 -0.96 -23.20 -16.73
C ASN A 482 -2.19 -22.29 -16.75
N THR A 483 -3.28 -22.72 -16.13
CA THR A 483 -4.53 -21.95 -16.00
C THR A 483 -4.66 -21.30 -14.62
N ALA A 484 -3.99 -21.86 -13.61
CA ALA A 484 -3.97 -21.33 -12.25
C ALA A 484 -3.10 -20.08 -12.09
N PHE A 485 -2.00 -20.01 -12.84
CA PHE A 485 -1.12 -18.85 -12.91
C PHE A 485 -1.29 -18.19 -14.27
N GLY A 486 -1.67 -16.91 -14.28
CA GLY A 486 -1.85 -16.17 -15.53
C GLY A 486 -0.71 -15.23 -15.82
N ASN A 487 -0.88 -14.54 -16.93
CA ASN A 487 -0.06 -13.44 -17.39
C ASN A 487 -0.44 -12.10 -16.71
N ASN A 488 0.45 -11.11 -16.87
CA ASN A 488 0.66 -9.95 -15.98
C ASN A 488 -0.51 -8.95 -15.90
N THR A 489 -1.64 -9.21 -16.57
CA THR A 489 -2.74 -8.25 -16.82
C THR A 489 -4.08 -8.60 -16.17
N SER A 490 -4.30 -9.83 -15.71
CA SER A 490 -5.44 -10.19 -14.83
C SER A 490 -5.18 -11.54 -14.16
N PRO A 491 -5.36 -11.70 -12.84
CA PRO A 491 -5.29 -13.03 -12.23
C PRO A 491 -6.39 -13.93 -12.82
N PRO A 492 -6.07 -15.08 -13.43
CA PRO A 492 -7.07 -15.98 -13.97
C PRO A 492 -7.85 -16.61 -12.81
N ALA A 493 -9.13 -16.86 -13.03
CA ALA A 493 -9.94 -17.60 -12.07
C ALA A 493 -9.44 -19.06 -12.03
N VAL A 494 -9.08 -19.55 -10.84
CA VAL A 494 -8.72 -20.96 -10.66
C VAL A 494 -9.97 -21.80 -10.84
N VAL A 495 -10.05 -22.51 -11.97
CA VAL A 495 -11.09 -23.50 -12.25
C VAL A 495 -10.62 -24.83 -11.67
N VAL A 496 -11.29 -25.30 -10.63
CA VAL A 496 -10.99 -26.58 -9.99
C VAL A 496 -11.79 -27.67 -10.69
N GLN A 497 -11.11 -28.71 -11.18
CA GLN A 497 -11.77 -29.91 -11.66
C GLN A 497 -11.89 -30.92 -10.50
N PRO A 498 -13.03 -31.62 -10.37
CA PRO A 498 -13.18 -32.65 -9.35
C PRO A 498 -12.14 -33.76 -9.56
N LEU A 499 -11.43 -34.12 -8.49
CA LEU A 499 -10.45 -35.20 -8.52
C LEU A 499 -11.16 -36.53 -8.25
N LYS A 500 -11.27 -37.37 -9.28
CA LYS A 500 -11.85 -38.72 -9.16
C LYS A 500 -10.86 -39.65 -8.46
N VAL A 501 -11.21 -40.17 -7.29
CA VAL A 501 -10.32 -41.04 -6.50
C VAL A 501 -10.73 -42.51 -6.60
N ILE A 502 -12.03 -42.79 -6.59
CA ILE A 502 -12.58 -44.16 -6.64
C ILE A 502 -13.65 -44.23 -7.73
N ASP A 503 -13.54 -45.25 -8.59
CA ASP A 503 -14.55 -45.60 -9.58
C ASP A 503 -15.16 -46.96 -9.24
N ILE A 504 -16.49 -47.00 -9.13
CA ILE A 504 -17.25 -48.22 -8.86
C ILE A 504 -17.85 -48.68 -10.20
N GLY A 505 -17.22 -49.70 -10.78
CA GLY A 505 -17.70 -50.34 -12.00
C GLY A 505 -18.45 -51.63 -11.68
N VAL A 506 -19.02 -52.24 -12.71
CA VAL A 506 -19.60 -53.60 -12.62
C VAL A 506 -18.87 -54.55 -13.57
N LYS A 507 -18.77 -55.82 -13.18
CA LYS A 507 -18.36 -56.91 -14.08
C LYS A 507 -19.51 -57.91 -14.14
N THR A 508 -19.92 -58.29 -15.34
CA THR A 508 -20.85 -59.41 -15.53
C THR A 508 -20.05 -60.71 -15.59
N CYS A 509 -20.30 -61.61 -14.64
CA CYS A 509 -19.70 -62.94 -14.61
C CYS A 509 -20.76 -64.01 -14.86
N ARG A 510 -20.37 -65.08 -15.57
CA ARG A 510 -21.20 -66.26 -15.80
C ARG A 510 -20.50 -67.48 -15.24
N ARG A 511 -21.20 -68.28 -14.45
CA ARG A 511 -20.71 -69.55 -13.91
C ARG A 511 -21.55 -70.70 -14.46
N PHE A 512 -20.91 -71.61 -15.17
CA PHE A 512 -21.50 -72.91 -15.49
C PHE A 512 -20.89 -73.97 -14.57
N LEU A 513 -21.71 -74.87 -14.04
CA LEU A 513 -21.37 -75.93 -13.06
C LEU A 513 -20.11 -76.77 -13.39
N ILE A 514 -19.65 -76.81 -14.65
CA ILE A 514 -18.55 -77.67 -15.14
C ILE A 514 -17.43 -76.86 -15.86
N LEU A 515 -17.61 -75.56 -16.11
CA LEU A 515 -16.65 -74.72 -16.83
C LEU A 515 -16.01 -73.65 -15.92
N PRO A 516 -14.76 -73.21 -16.21
CA PRO A 516 -14.14 -72.10 -15.49
C PRO A 516 -14.99 -70.82 -15.60
N VAL A 517 -14.96 -69.97 -14.56
CA VAL A 517 -15.72 -68.72 -14.52
C VAL A 517 -15.31 -67.84 -15.69
N SER A 518 -16.27 -67.37 -16.49
CA SER A 518 -16.04 -66.40 -17.55
C SER A 518 -16.63 -65.05 -17.13
N CYS A 519 -15.79 -64.02 -17.00
CA CYS A 519 -16.23 -62.67 -16.69
C CYS A 519 -15.97 -61.75 -17.88
N ASP A 520 -16.96 -60.94 -18.22
CA ASP A 520 -16.85 -59.88 -19.22
C ASP A 520 -15.93 -58.75 -18.72
N PRO A 521 -15.37 -57.96 -19.65
CA PRO A 521 -14.57 -56.79 -19.28
C PRO A 521 -15.39 -55.79 -18.44
N ARG A 522 -14.72 -55.18 -17.45
CA ARG A 522 -15.30 -54.21 -16.51
C ARG A 522 -15.89 -53.01 -17.25
N ILE A 523 -17.13 -52.64 -16.90
CA ILE A 523 -17.74 -51.39 -17.34
C ILE A 523 -17.52 -50.33 -16.24
N PRO A 524 -16.72 -49.28 -16.47
CA PRO A 524 -16.45 -48.22 -15.50
C PRO A 524 -17.68 -47.30 -15.29
N GLY A 525 -17.80 -46.69 -14.11
CA GLY A 525 -18.77 -45.62 -13.82
C GLY A 525 -20.23 -46.02 -13.57
N VAL A 526 -20.59 -47.30 -13.60
CA VAL A 526 -21.98 -47.77 -13.48
C VAL A 526 -22.49 -47.73 -12.03
N GLY A 527 -21.62 -48.02 -11.07
CA GLY A 527 -21.94 -48.03 -9.63
C GLY A 527 -21.64 -46.71 -8.92
N GLY A 528 -21.28 -45.66 -9.66
CA GLY A 528 -20.92 -44.37 -9.09
C GLY A 528 -19.43 -44.16 -8.82
N GLY A 529 -19.11 -43.08 -8.11
CA GLY A 529 -17.73 -42.72 -7.79
C GLY A 529 -17.60 -41.67 -6.69
N ILE A 530 -16.36 -41.51 -6.21
CA ILE A 530 -16.00 -40.53 -5.18
C ILE A 530 -15.07 -39.48 -5.79
N ASP A 531 -15.56 -38.23 -5.76
CA ASP A 531 -14.85 -37.06 -6.25
C ASP A 531 -14.51 -36.12 -5.09
N ILE A 532 -13.29 -35.58 -5.09
CA ILE A 532 -12.83 -34.59 -4.11
C ILE A 532 -12.78 -33.22 -4.77
N MET A 533 -13.51 -32.27 -4.19
CA MET A 533 -13.44 -30.86 -4.55
C MET A 533 -13.75 -29.99 -3.33
N ALA A 534 -12.96 -28.95 -3.10
CA ALA A 534 -13.29 -27.89 -2.15
C ALA A 534 -13.08 -26.52 -2.80
N ASP A 535 -14.02 -25.60 -2.58
CA ASP A 535 -13.90 -24.17 -2.91
C ASP A 535 -14.54 -23.39 -1.78
N THR A 536 -13.71 -22.81 -0.93
CA THR A 536 -14.13 -22.22 0.34
C THR A 536 -13.31 -20.98 0.65
N THR A 537 -13.98 -19.92 1.07
CA THR A 537 -13.35 -18.70 1.58
C THR A 537 -13.41 -18.69 3.09
N VAL A 538 -12.28 -18.53 3.75
CA VAL A 538 -12.13 -18.62 5.20
C VAL A 538 -11.68 -17.27 5.77
N ALA A 539 -12.09 -16.99 7.01
CA ALA A 539 -11.58 -15.93 7.89
C ALA A 539 -11.81 -14.47 7.48
N GLN A 540 -12.65 -14.18 6.47
CA GLN A 540 -12.88 -12.80 6.04
C GLN A 540 -13.61 -11.98 7.12
N SER A 541 -12.90 -10.99 7.67
CA SER A 541 -13.52 -9.93 8.50
C SER A 541 -13.48 -8.63 7.70
N ALA A 542 -14.58 -8.31 7.04
CA ALA A 542 -14.70 -7.14 6.17
C ALA A 542 -15.36 -5.96 6.90
N ASN A 543 -15.01 -4.75 6.47
CA ASN A 543 -15.62 -3.51 6.93
C ASN A 543 -15.55 -3.27 8.45
N MET A 544 -14.36 -3.36 9.04
CA MET A 544 -14.12 -3.00 10.43
C MET A 544 -13.68 -1.54 10.54
N PRO A 545 -14.57 -0.61 10.95
CA PRO A 545 -14.19 0.79 11.16
C PRO A 545 -13.41 0.95 12.47
N HIS A 546 -12.34 1.75 12.44
CA HIS A 546 -11.61 2.16 13.63
C HIS A 546 -11.34 3.67 13.60
N VAL A 547 -11.53 4.32 14.75
CA VAL A 547 -11.32 5.77 14.93
C VAL A 547 -10.10 5.99 15.80
N TYR A 548 -9.06 6.56 15.19
CA TYR A 548 -7.91 7.09 15.92
C TYR A 548 -8.27 8.50 16.41
N SER A 549 -8.13 8.77 17.71
CA SER A 549 -8.44 10.09 18.28
C SER A 549 -7.40 10.52 19.31
N ALA A 550 -6.89 11.75 19.20
CA ALA A 550 -6.19 12.44 20.29
C ALA A 550 -7.24 13.07 21.24
N PRO A 551 -7.04 13.06 22.59
CA PRO A 551 -6.01 13.91 23.19
C PRO A 551 -4.70 13.25 23.69
N PRO A 552 -4.56 11.93 23.91
CA PRO A 552 -3.24 11.35 24.09
C PRO A 552 -2.43 11.50 22.79
N ALA A 553 -1.30 12.20 22.80
CA ALA A 553 -0.45 12.33 21.62
C ALA A 553 0.03 10.96 21.08
N THR A 554 -0.01 9.92 21.93
CA THR A 554 0.32 8.55 21.59
C THR A 554 -0.70 7.86 20.68
N SER A 555 -1.97 8.26 20.67
CA SER A 555 -3.03 7.56 19.89
C SER A 555 -3.17 8.07 18.47
N LEU A 556 -2.71 9.30 18.18
CA LEU A 556 -2.67 9.84 16.82
C LEU A 556 -1.47 10.81 16.64
N PRO A 557 -0.26 10.26 16.42
CA PRO A 557 0.95 11.05 16.27
C PRO A 557 0.94 11.93 15.01
N GLU A 558 1.81 12.94 15.00
CA GLU A 558 2.11 13.75 13.80
C GLU A 558 2.83 12.90 12.74
N ILE A 559 2.79 13.32 11.48
CA ILE A 559 3.35 12.54 10.35
C ILE A 559 4.87 12.29 10.45
N ASN A 560 5.59 13.11 11.23
CA ASN A 560 7.04 12.97 11.45
C ASN A 560 7.39 12.05 12.64
N GLN A 561 6.39 11.50 13.32
CA GLN A 561 6.56 10.60 14.46
C GLN A 561 6.20 9.16 14.07
N PRO A 562 6.69 8.14 14.79
CA PRO A 562 6.31 6.76 14.50
C PRO A 562 4.79 6.58 14.59
N PRO A 563 4.15 5.87 13.63
CA PRO A 563 2.71 5.62 13.62
C PRO A 563 2.23 4.92 14.89
N PHE A 564 1.03 5.27 15.32
CA PHE A 564 0.31 4.49 16.33
C PHE A 564 -0.40 3.33 15.67
N TYR A 565 -0.02 2.11 16.05
CA TYR A 565 -0.55 0.87 15.49
C TYR A 565 -1.73 0.36 16.30
N TYR A 566 -2.83 0.06 15.61
CA TYR A 566 -3.94 -0.72 16.13
C TYR A 566 -3.88 -2.14 15.55
N SER A 567 -3.87 -3.15 16.42
CA SER A 567 -3.81 -4.55 16.00
C SER A 567 -5.20 -5.15 15.85
N TYR A 568 -5.47 -5.67 14.66
CA TYR A 568 -6.59 -6.56 14.39
C TYR A 568 -6.11 -8.00 14.54
N SER A 569 -6.69 -8.72 15.49
CA SER A 569 -6.53 -10.17 15.60
C SER A 569 -7.65 -10.85 14.82
N THR A 570 -7.32 -11.74 13.91
CA THR A 570 -8.31 -12.60 13.28
C THR A 570 -8.50 -13.89 14.08
N SER A 571 -9.68 -14.49 14.03
CA SER A 571 -9.93 -15.81 14.60
C SER A 571 -9.02 -16.85 13.95
N ASN A 572 -8.38 -17.70 14.77
CA ASN A 572 -7.42 -18.75 14.39
C ASN A 572 -7.62 -19.32 12.97
N ILE A 573 -6.89 -18.75 12.00
CA ILE A 573 -7.09 -19.09 10.59
C ILE A 573 -6.69 -20.52 10.31
N VAL A 574 -5.68 -21.00 11.02
CA VAL A 574 -5.26 -22.40 11.00
C VAL A 574 -6.39 -23.30 11.46
N SER A 575 -7.11 -22.97 12.54
CA SER A 575 -8.23 -23.81 12.99
C SER A 575 -9.39 -23.76 11.99
N SER A 576 -9.73 -22.59 11.44
CA SER A 576 -10.78 -22.49 10.43
C SER A 576 -10.41 -23.20 9.13
N LEU A 577 -9.14 -23.20 8.73
CA LEU A 577 -8.65 -23.99 7.60
C LEU A 577 -8.76 -25.48 7.92
N THR A 578 -8.32 -25.94 9.08
CA THR A 578 -8.45 -27.34 9.53
C THR A 578 -9.91 -27.78 9.62
N ASP A 579 -10.81 -26.93 10.11
CA ASP A 579 -12.26 -27.17 10.14
C ASP A 579 -12.85 -27.21 8.72
N THR A 580 -12.27 -26.47 7.79
CA THR A 580 -12.66 -26.54 6.38
C THR A 580 -12.16 -27.84 5.74
N LEU A 581 -10.99 -28.33 6.15
CA LEU A 581 -10.44 -29.62 5.72
C LEU A 581 -11.26 -30.81 6.25
N THR A 582 -11.78 -30.73 7.47
CA THR A 582 -12.67 -31.76 8.03
C THR A 582 -14.05 -31.78 7.34
N ASN A 583 -14.46 -30.65 6.75
CA ASN A 583 -15.73 -30.49 6.02
C ASN A 583 -15.56 -30.46 4.49
N ILE A 584 -14.46 -31.01 3.94
CA ILE A 584 -14.29 -31.13 2.49
C ILE A 584 -15.51 -31.86 1.90
N LYS A 585 -16.19 -31.22 0.95
CA LYS A 585 -17.32 -31.82 0.24
C LYS A 585 -16.80 -32.94 -0.66
N VAL A 586 -16.85 -34.16 -0.14
CA VAL A 586 -16.66 -35.36 -0.94
C VAL A 586 -17.97 -35.62 -1.68
N ASN A 587 -18.01 -35.26 -2.96
CA ASN A 587 -19.20 -35.45 -3.78
C ASN A 587 -19.23 -36.89 -4.25
N MET A 588 -20.25 -37.62 -3.79
CA MET A 588 -20.52 -38.98 -4.20
C MET A 588 -21.61 -38.98 -5.26
N TYR A 589 -21.34 -39.55 -6.42
CA TYR A 589 -22.37 -39.82 -7.42
C TYR A 589 -22.75 -41.29 -7.28
N GLY A 590 -23.96 -41.58 -6.80
CA GLY A 590 -24.49 -42.94 -6.71
C GLY A 590 -25.19 -43.37 -8.00
N PRO A 591 -25.43 -44.68 -8.20
CA PRO A 591 -26.25 -45.16 -9.31
C PRO A 591 -27.68 -44.62 -9.14
N THR A 592 -28.27 -44.08 -10.20
CA THR A 592 -29.66 -43.57 -10.20
C THR A 592 -30.71 -44.71 -10.23
N GLY A 593 -30.43 -45.82 -9.53
CA GLY A 593 -31.26 -47.03 -9.55
C GLY A 593 -31.12 -47.84 -8.25
N SER A 594 -32.10 -48.71 -8.01
CA SER A 594 -32.37 -49.48 -6.79
C SER A 594 -31.28 -50.50 -6.39
N LEU A 595 -30.03 -50.07 -6.21
CA LEU A 595 -28.96 -50.86 -5.63
C LEU A 595 -28.64 -50.39 -4.20
N VAL A 596 -29.35 -51.02 -3.27
CA VAL A 596 -28.90 -51.52 -1.95
C VAL A 596 -28.79 -50.52 -0.77
N PRO A 597 -29.68 -50.65 0.25
CA PRO A 597 -29.44 -50.18 1.62
C PRO A 597 -28.23 -50.94 2.19
N GLY A 598 -27.10 -50.26 2.36
CA GLY A 598 -25.85 -50.86 2.87
C GLY A 598 -24.60 -50.22 2.27
N LEU A 599 -24.65 -49.84 1.00
CA LEU A 599 -23.55 -49.12 0.32
C LEU A 599 -23.28 -47.76 1.00
N GLY A 600 -24.31 -47.08 1.49
CA GLY A 600 -24.19 -45.77 2.15
C GLY A 600 -23.34 -45.78 3.43
N ALA A 601 -23.43 -46.83 4.26
CA ALA A 601 -22.63 -46.93 5.48
C ALA A 601 -21.14 -47.14 5.17
N VAL A 602 -20.87 -47.97 4.16
CA VAL A 602 -19.53 -48.26 3.66
C VAL A 602 -18.89 -47.04 3.04
N LEU A 603 -19.64 -46.35 2.18
CA LEU A 603 -19.18 -45.14 1.50
C LEU A 603 -18.89 -44.04 2.52
N ASN A 604 -19.65 -43.96 3.62
CA ASN A 604 -19.34 -43.06 4.74
C ASN A 604 -18.03 -43.44 5.47
N THR A 605 -17.78 -44.73 5.73
CA THR A 605 -16.51 -45.20 6.32
C THR A 605 -15.32 -44.91 5.40
N VAL A 606 -15.47 -45.18 4.10
CA VAL A 606 -14.46 -44.88 3.07
C VAL A 606 -14.17 -43.38 3.00
N THR A 607 -15.23 -42.56 3.01
CA THR A 607 -15.13 -41.10 3.01
C THR A 607 -14.40 -40.61 4.27
N THR A 608 -14.70 -41.19 5.44
CA THR A 608 -14.06 -40.81 6.72
C THR A 608 -12.56 -41.17 6.73
N LEU A 609 -12.20 -42.37 6.26
CA LEU A 609 -10.80 -42.79 6.10
C LEU A 609 -10.04 -41.90 5.12
N LEU A 610 -10.66 -41.56 3.98
CA LEU A 610 -10.09 -40.69 2.97
C LEU A 610 -9.84 -39.28 3.52
N VAL A 611 -10.82 -38.71 4.23
CA VAL A 611 -10.67 -37.40 4.91
C VAL A 611 -9.56 -37.44 5.96
N ASN A 612 -9.42 -38.53 6.73
CA ASN A 612 -8.34 -38.67 7.72
C ASN A 612 -6.94 -38.73 7.08
N VAL A 613 -6.79 -39.45 5.96
CA VAL A 613 -5.52 -39.50 5.20
C VAL A 613 -5.19 -38.14 4.60
N ILE A 614 -6.19 -37.43 4.06
CA ILE A 614 -5.98 -36.08 3.52
C ILE A 614 -5.58 -35.13 4.64
N ASN A 615 -6.25 -35.18 5.79
CA ASN A 615 -5.93 -34.34 6.94
C ASN A 615 -4.51 -34.59 7.49
N SER A 616 -4.04 -35.84 7.51
CA SER A 616 -2.71 -36.18 8.02
C SER A 616 -1.57 -35.64 7.14
N VAL A 617 -1.81 -35.46 5.84
CA VAL A 617 -0.83 -34.87 4.91
C VAL A 617 -1.01 -33.36 4.79
N LEU A 618 -2.27 -32.90 4.75
CA LEU A 618 -2.59 -31.52 4.39
C LEU A 618 -2.46 -30.58 5.59
N SER A 619 -2.72 -31.02 6.83
CA SER A 619 -2.53 -30.18 8.03
C SER A 619 -1.06 -29.78 8.24
N PRO A 620 -0.07 -30.70 8.26
CA PRO A 620 1.34 -30.31 8.40
C PRO A 620 1.84 -29.46 7.22
N LEU A 621 1.27 -29.66 6.04
CA LEU A 621 1.60 -28.91 4.84
C LEU A 621 1.06 -27.48 4.91
N LEU A 622 -0.19 -27.27 5.34
CA LEU A 622 -0.73 -25.93 5.60
C LEU A 622 0.07 -25.22 6.68
N ASP A 623 0.43 -25.91 7.77
CA ASP A 623 1.26 -25.35 8.82
C ASP A 623 2.64 -24.93 8.29
N THR A 624 3.26 -25.76 7.44
CA THR A 624 4.57 -25.44 6.84
C THR A 624 4.45 -24.26 5.87
N LEU A 625 3.41 -24.24 5.04
CA LEU A 625 3.12 -23.14 4.10
C LEU A 625 2.91 -21.83 4.85
N ILE A 626 2.06 -21.82 5.87
CA ILE A 626 1.72 -20.62 6.63
C ILE A 626 2.95 -20.15 7.41
N ASN A 627 3.58 -21.03 8.20
CA ASN A 627 4.65 -20.63 9.11
C ASN A 627 6.01 -20.45 8.43
N THR A 628 6.24 -21.01 7.24
CA THR A 628 7.53 -20.90 6.54
C THR A 628 7.46 -20.02 5.30
N LEU A 629 6.44 -20.19 4.44
CA LEU A 629 6.37 -19.47 3.16
C LEU A 629 5.65 -18.12 3.30
N LEU A 630 4.48 -18.10 3.94
CA LEU A 630 3.73 -16.85 4.11
C LEU A 630 4.42 -15.91 5.10
N LEU A 631 4.86 -16.42 6.25
CA LEU A 631 5.64 -15.62 7.21
C LEU A 631 6.98 -15.11 6.64
N SER A 632 7.63 -15.84 5.71
CA SER A 632 8.87 -15.34 5.06
C SER A 632 8.62 -14.29 3.97
N LEU A 633 7.38 -14.21 3.45
CA LEU A 633 6.88 -13.13 2.60
C LEU A 633 6.21 -12.02 3.43
N GLY A 634 6.50 -11.95 4.74
CA GLY A 634 5.95 -10.95 5.64
C GLY A 634 4.44 -11.03 5.83
N ILE A 635 3.77 -12.10 5.37
CA ILE A 635 2.33 -12.27 5.45
C ILE A 635 2.00 -13.05 6.72
N ASP A 636 1.66 -12.31 7.78
CA ASP A 636 0.95 -12.88 8.94
C ASP A 636 -0.56 -12.76 8.69
N LEU A 637 -1.23 -13.90 8.79
CA LEU A 637 -2.68 -14.00 8.65
C LEU A 637 -3.39 -13.77 9.96
N ASN A 638 -2.77 -14.10 11.09
CA ASN A 638 -3.42 -14.07 12.40
C ASN A 638 -3.42 -12.68 13.02
N LYS A 639 -2.47 -11.83 12.63
CA LYS A 639 -2.34 -10.49 13.18
C LYS A 639 -1.92 -9.48 12.11
N VAL A 640 -2.71 -8.41 12.04
CA VAL A 640 -2.47 -7.26 11.17
C VAL A 640 -2.51 -6.00 12.00
N GLU A 641 -1.55 -5.12 11.81
CA GLU A 641 -1.49 -3.82 12.48
C GLU A 641 -1.62 -2.70 11.45
N VAL A 642 -2.57 -1.79 11.71
CA VAL A 642 -2.76 -0.59 10.92
C VAL A 642 -2.28 0.60 11.75
N GLY A 643 -1.25 1.27 11.25
CA GLY A 643 -0.66 2.47 11.79
C GLY A 643 -1.25 3.72 11.16
N ALA A 644 -1.60 4.72 11.96
CA ALA A 644 -2.11 5.99 11.48
C ALA A 644 -1.32 7.19 12.05
N ASN A 645 -1.09 8.19 11.21
CA ASN A 645 -0.67 9.52 11.62
C ASN A 645 -1.56 10.57 10.97
N LEU A 646 -1.75 11.69 11.65
CA LEU A 646 -2.49 12.82 11.12
C LEU A 646 -1.82 14.11 11.59
N SER A 647 -1.46 14.97 10.65
CA SER A 647 -0.97 16.32 10.88
C SER A 647 -1.97 17.31 10.32
N CYS A 648 -2.66 18.04 11.19
CA CYS A 648 -3.63 19.06 10.76
C CYS A 648 -2.95 20.28 10.13
N HIS A 649 -1.69 20.54 10.49
CA HIS A 649 -0.87 21.63 9.95
C HIS A 649 0.55 21.10 9.69
N SER A 650 0.85 20.67 8.46
CA SER A 650 2.11 19.99 8.12
C SER A 650 3.29 20.95 7.88
N GLY A 651 3.45 22.00 8.69
CA GLY A 651 4.54 22.97 8.52
C GLY A 651 4.23 24.35 9.09
N ARG A 652 5.12 25.31 8.82
CA ARG A 652 4.92 26.72 9.17
C ARG A 652 3.93 27.36 8.20
N ALA A 653 3.19 28.36 8.67
CA ALA A 653 2.40 29.16 7.75
C ALA A 653 3.30 29.88 6.74
N THR A 654 2.79 30.05 5.53
CA THR A 654 3.51 30.69 4.43
C THR A 654 2.64 31.78 3.82
N LEU A 655 3.29 32.81 3.27
CA LEU A 655 2.60 33.82 2.47
C LEU A 655 2.23 33.21 1.12
N VAL A 656 0.98 33.39 0.72
CA VAL A 656 0.40 32.72 -0.45
C VAL A 656 -0.13 33.70 -1.49
N ILE A 657 -0.36 34.94 -1.08
CA ILE A 657 -0.75 36.11 -1.87
C ILE A 657 -0.14 37.31 -1.15
#